data_AF-A0A7V3JIL6-F1
#
_entry.id   AF-A0A7V3JIL6-F1
#
_cell.length_a   1.000
_cell.length_b   1.000
_cell.length_c   1.000
_cell.angle_alpha   90.00
_cell.angle_beta   90.00
_cell.angle_gamma   90.00
#
_symmetry.space_group_name_H-M   'P 1'
#
loop_
_entity.id
_entity.type
_entity.pdbx_description
1 polymer ?
#
loop_
_entity_poly.entity_id
_entity_poly.type
_entity_poly.pdbx_seq_one_letter_code
_entity_poly.pdbx_strand_id
1 'polypeptide(L)'
;MRTAATWLLVLAACGSLAAAETKSKAPADTKAKASAPAEVKVEAQAKGEAPSPAEAKAEAEYAAAEKAAREAEAAVVPLREALQKADAAYANASREANAKRQRATESKNLAGEAGQKELKQAEANLAAAIKALADATAAKPAAEKAFAEAKAAAQPLQQAYEAAEKVAQEAAAKAKAAADAANRVEEEARRATAQAAILRRAAEAAKAALLRAQRNQQQAEAQLQAATDKKSAEAALATAKDQVAAAARACQAAQEAAQAAAKVAEEKNRVAAQAAAKRKVVADAAAAVAQAQQAQQQAEAQTAAAAKKAAEAQRQKKSADDALQRAKDQVAAAAKALAAAEKAAEEAAARAKQVSADAAKPAAVKNQASEQAAARRKAAEAAKAALTLAQQKEQAAQTQARAAAEKLAAAEAEKKSAEEALTQAKNRVAAAIAAHQAAQESAKDLVQLDLAAKQAAEEAAAKRKAADAARAALAPLQQKLEQAALRANSAVQELAQAEARKKSAEEALEALRKRIPEAQKTYQADEQAAREAEAAAAPLKAEADKARAAYLAAMKVAEDKRGQANRARAALYRLRAARQLTALMESPEPPKPANRIDEIVFAKLKALGIQPVLCSDAVFLRRAYLDVTGKLPTADQARAFLLDTSPGKRAALIDRLLNEPDHVDYWAMKWGDILRIKAEFPVKVWPNAAQAYHRWVWESIARNKRYDQFARELLTSSGSNFRVGPVNFYRAIQNRTPEGIAAAVALTLMGSRIHSWPEERRAGMAVFFSQVGYKPTSEWKEEIVFWDPLKSVEVPGSTAPGVDAVAKAVTATNQIPQALPQPISENGPRSAIFPDGTKTTLPPDRDPREVFADWLIRPENPWFAKNIVNRTWAWAMGRGIIHEPDDIRDNNPPSIPELLAYLEKELVTSGYDLKHLKRLIFTSTTYQLSSIPRYQGPEGRACFASYLLRRVEAEVLNDAVNQVTGSNDLYTSAVPEPFTYIPKDMTAVELADGSITSSFLALFGRSARAAGMESERVNELASPQWLYLLNSAAIQRKVQTGPKLAAIFSAGGKPSEIAEKLYLTILSRFPTEAELKAVEEYSKAGVSRGRDMWIDLAWALVNSPEFLLRH
;
A
#
# COMPACT_ATOMS: atom_id res chain seq x y z
N MET A 1 -8.79 9.00 27.55
CA MET A 1 -8.73 8.09 26.37
C MET A 1 -7.31 7.58 26.08
N ARG A 2 -6.23 8.39 26.12
CA ARG A 2 -4.84 7.89 26.02
C ARG A 2 -4.39 6.96 27.16
N THR A 3 -5.06 7.01 28.32
CA THR A 3 -4.78 6.17 29.50
C THR A 3 -5.49 4.80 29.47
N ALA A 4 -6.56 4.64 28.68
CA ALA A 4 -7.26 3.35 28.55
C ALA A 4 -6.57 2.41 27.54
N ALA A 5 -5.94 2.97 26.49
CA ALA A 5 -5.18 2.21 25.50
C ALA A 5 -3.94 1.51 26.10
N THR A 6 -3.31 2.11 27.12
CA THR A 6 -2.17 1.52 27.84
C THR A 6 -2.61 0.46 28.86
N TRP A 7 -3.85 0.53 29.35
CA TRP A 7 -4.39 -0.43 30.33
C TRP A 7 -4.99 -1.68 29.67
N LEU A 8 -5.63 -1.58 28.50
CA LEU A 8 -6.17 -2.74 27.77
C LEU A 8 -5.11 -3.60 27.07
N LEU A 9 -4.02 -2.99 26.58
CA LEU A 9 -2.83 -3.73 26.09
C LEU A 9 -2.07 -4.45 27.22
N VAL A 10 -2.25 -4.05 28.48
CA VAL A 10 -1.68 -4.70 29.66
C VAL A 10 -2.64 -5.75 30.25
N LEU A 11 -3.96 -5.57 30.13
CA LEU A 11 -4.97 -6.52 30.63
C LEU A 11 -5.16 -7.74 29.72
N ALA A 12 -4.86 -7.66 28.42
CA ALA A 12 -4.69 -8.85 27.58
C ALA A 12 -3.52 -9.77 28.05
N ALA A 13 -2.72 -9.31 29.01
CA ALA A 13 -1.59 -10.03 29.60
C ALA A 13 -1.62 -10.10 31.14
N CYS A 14 -2.76 -9.89 31.81
CA CYS A 14 -2.87 -9.94 33.28
C CYS A 14 -4.19 -10.58 33.74
N GLY A 15 -4.18 -11.90 33.95
CA GLY A 15 -5.19 -12.60 34.75
C GLY A 15 -4.52 -13.20 36.00
N SER A 16 -5.14 -12.97 37.17
CA SER A 16 -4.79 -13.40 38.54
C SER A 16 -3.77 -12.55 39.34
N LEU A 17 -4.27 -11.86 40.37
CA LEU A 17 -4.22 -12.34 41.77
C LEU A 17 -4.93 -11.38 42.75
N ALA A 18 -5.87 -11.90 43.54
CA ALA A 18 -5.97 -11.68 45.00
C ALA A 18 -7.20 -12.41 45.56
N ALA A 19 -6.99 -13.48 46.33
CA ALA A 19 -7.84 -13.88 47.48
C ALA A 19 -7.23 -15.09 48.23
N ALA A 20 -6.49 -14.79 49.30
CA ALA A 20 -6.34 -15.58 50.52
C ALA A 20 -6.09 -14.50 51.59
N GLU A 21 -6.79 -14.38 52.71
CA GLU A 21 -7.54 -15.32 53.55
C GLU A 21 -8.71 -14.55 54.19
N THR A 22 -9.85 -15.21 54.44
CA THR A 22 -10.62 -15.00 55.68
C THR A 22 -11.47 -16.24 55.94
N LYS A 23 -11.20 -16.89 57.08
CA LYS A 23 -12.05 -17.94 57.67
C LYS A 23 -13.36 -17.31 58.12
N SER A 24 -14.51 -17.90 57.78
CA SER A 24 -15.69 -17.88 58.66
C SER A 24 -16.73 -18.94 58.28
N LYS A 25 -17.02 -19.78 59.28
CA LYS A 25 -18.12 -20.72 59.53
C LYS A 25 -19.39 -20.66 58.66
N ALA A 26 -19.86 -21.86 58.30
CA ALA A 26 -21.26 -22.21 58.02
C ALA A 26 -22.20 -21.88 59.22
N PRO A 27 -23.53 -21.79 58.99
CA PRO A 27 -24.35 -23.01 59.11
C PRO A 27 -25.47 -23.17 58.06
N ALA A 28 -26.03 -24.39 58.05
CA ALA A 28 -27.29 -24.86 57.46
C ALA A 28 -28.48 -23.94 57.80
N ASP A 29 -29.67 -23.94 57.18
CA ASP A 29 -30.49 -24.98 56.55
C ASP A 29 -31.68 -24.24 55.88
N THR A 30 -32.21 -24.69 54.74
CA THR A 30 -33.67 -24.90 54.52
C THR A 30 -34.00 -25.30 53.08
N LYS A 31 -34.75 -26.41 52.99
CA LYS A 31 -35.35 -26.99 51.78
C LYS A 31 -36.51 -26.15 51.26
N ALA A 32 -36.60 -25.99 49.94
CA ALA A 32 -37.88 -25.92 49.23
C ALA A 32 -37.73 -26.49 47.81
N LYS A 33 -38.43 -27.60 47.56
CA LYS A 33 -38.62 -28.26 46.25
C LYS A 33 -39.48 -27.37 45.35
N ALA A 34 -39.03 -27.12 44.12
CA ALA A 34 -39.93 -26.83 43.00
C ALA A 34 -39.30 -27.33 41.68
N SER A 35 -40.13 -28.04 40.93
CA SER A 35 -39.99 -28.73 39.64
C SER A 35 -39.03 -28.14 38.61
N ALA A 36 -38.16 -29.01 38.08
CA ALA A 36 -37.28 -28.81 36.93
C ALA A 36 -38.02 -28.84 35.58
N PRO A 37 -37.52 -28.12 34.57
CA PRO A 37 -37.41 -28.60 33.20
C PRO A 37 -35.96 -28.99 32.90
N ALA A 38 -35.79 -30.06 32.13
CA ALA A 38 -34.54 -30.76 31.87
C ALA A 38 -33.38 -29.85 31.42
N GLU A 39 -32.39 -29.67 32.28
CA GLU A 39 -31.04 -29.26 31.90
C GLU A 39 -30.39 -30.41 31.11
N VAL A 40 -30.29 -30.24 29.80
CA VAL A 40 -29.38 -31.04 28.97
C VAL A 40 -27.96 -30.65 29.39
N LYS A 41 -27.38 -31.46 30.28
CA LYS A 41 -25.99 -31.40 30.69
C LYS A 41 -25.13 -31.69 29.45
N VAL A 42 -24.72 -30.64 28.74
CA VAL A 42 -23.62 -30.72 27.78
C VAL A 42 -22.33 -30.75 28.59
N GLU A 43 -22.05 -31.88 29.23
CA GLU A 43 -20.68 -32.23 29.63
C GLU A 43 -19.94 -32.64 28.36
N ALA A 44 -19.53 -31.63 27.58
CA ALA A 44 -18.60 -31.84 26.48
C ALA A 44 -17.22 -32.17 27.09
N GLN A 45 -16.79 -33.39 26.79
CA GLN A 45 -15.49 -33.95 27.13
C GLN A 45 -14.36 -33.08 26.54
N ALA A 46 -13.72 -32.30 27.38
CA ALA A 46 -12.32 -31.92 27.23
C ALA A 46 -11.67 -32.00 28.62
N LYS A 47 -11.18 -33.19 28.98
CA LYS A 47 -10.20 -33.31 30.07
C LYS A 47 -9.07 -32.33 29.72
N GLY A 48 -8.84 -31.33 30.58
CA GLY A 48 -7.77 -30.36 30.39
C GLY A 48 -6.46 -31.09 30.13
N GLU A 49 -5.98 -30.99 28.89
CA GLU A 49 -4.76 -31.64 28.44
C GLU A 49 -3.59 -31.09 29.26
N ALA A 50 -2.78 -31.99 29.82
CA ALA A 50 -1.66 -31.65 30.68
C ALA A 50 -0.73 -30.61 30.01
N PRO A 51 -0.16 -29.66 30.76
CA PRO A 51 0.78 -28.69 30.21
C PRO A 51 1.94 -29.41 29.50
N SER A 52 2.35 -28.91 28.34
CA SER A 52 3.52 -29.46 27.66
C SER A 52 4.77 -29.35 28.56
N PRO A 53 5.81 -30.18 28.37
CA PRO A 53 7.03 -30.07 29.17
C PRO A 53 7.66 -28.66 29.14
N ALA A 54 7.55 -27.97 28.01
CA ALA A 54 7.98 -26.59 27.86
C ALA A 54 7.10 -25.60 28.61
N GLU A 55 5.78 -25.78 28.61
CA GLU A 55 4.84 -24.97 29.39
C GLU A 55 5.02 -25.18 30.89
N ALA A 56 5.13 -26.43 31.35
CA ALA A 56 5.35 -26.76 32.75
C ALA A 56 6.67 -26.15 33.25
N LYS A 57 7.72 -26.18 32.42
CA LYS A 57 8.99 -25.51 32.72
C LYS A 57 8.83 -23.99 32.77
N ALA A 58 8.18 -23.38 31.79
CA ALA A 58 7.94 -21.93 31.77
C ALA A 58 7.03 -21.47 32.92
N GLU A 59 6.11 -22.32 33.36
CA GLU A 59 5.22 -22.08 34.49
C GLU A 59 5.98 -22.15 35.82
N ALA A 60 6.88 -23.12 35.98
CA ALA A 60 7.79 -23.17 37.12
C ALA A 60 8.75 -21.97 37.15
N GLU A 61 9.30 -21.57 36.00
CA GLU A 61 10.16 -20.39 35.87
C GLU A 61 9.40 -19.09 36.18
N TYR A 62 8.17 -18.95 35.69
CA TYR A 62 7.30 -17.83 36.02
C TYR A 62 6.96 -17.81 37.51
N ALA A 63 6.52 -18.93 38.09
CA ALA A 63 6.20 -19.02 39.51
C ALA A 63 7.40 -18.70 40.40
N ALA A 64 8.60 -19.17 40.03
CA ALA A 64 9.83 -18.85 40.73
C ALA A 64 10.20 -17.35 40.60
N ALA A 65 10.07 -16.78 39.41
CA ALA A 65 10.35 -15.37 39.18
C ALA A 65 9.32 -14.45 39.86
N GLU A 66 8.05 -14.83 39.86
CA GLU A 66 6.97 -14.11 40.55
C GLU A 66 7.13 -14.18 42.07
N LYS A 67 7.47 -15.36 42.61
CA LYS A 67 7.80 -15.53 44.02
C LYS A 67 9.00 -14.65 44.41
N ALA A 68 10.08 -14.67 43.62
CA ALA A 68 11.25 -13.84 43.86
C ALA A 68 10.95 -12.34 43.75
N ALA A 69 10.05 -11.93 42.84
CA ALA A 69 9.60 -10.55 42.73
C ALA A 69 8.78 -10.14 43.95
N ARG A 70 7.84 -10.98 44.41
CA ARG A 70 7.05 -10.73 45.63
C ARG A 70 7.90 -10.70 46.89
N GLU A 71 8.88 -11.59 47.01
CA GLU A 71 9.83 -11.60 48.14
C GLU A 71 10.69 -10.33 48.12
N ALA A 72 11.17 -9.90 46.96
CA ALA A 72 11.91 -8.66 46.81
C ALA A 72 11.03 -7.42 47.12
N GLU A 73 9.79 -7.37 46.63
CA GLU A 73 8.83 -6.30 46.94
C GLU A 73 8.41 -6.30 48.42
N ALA A 74 8.21 -7.48 49.02
CA ALA A 74 7.91 -7.61 50.44
C ALA A 74 9.10 -7.18 51.31
N ALA A 75 10.34 -7.45 50.88
CA ALA A 75 11.55 -7.00 51.56
C ALA A 75 11.73 -5.47 51.52
N VAL A 76 11.14 -4.79 50.53
CA VAL A 76 11.14 -3.32 50.46
C VAL A 76 10.26 -2.71 51.55
N VAL A 77 9.15 -3.35 51.95
CA VAL A 77 8.19 -2.80 52.94
C VAL A 77 8.82 -2.50 54.30
N PRO A 78 9.48 -3.45 55.01
CA PRO A 78 10.12 -3.16 56.30
C PRO A 78 11.28 -2.19 56.15
N LEU A 79 11.98 -2.19 55.01
CA LEU A 79 13.04 -1.22 54.73
C LEU A 79 12.49 0.19 54.49
N ARG A 80 11.30 0.31 53.91
CA ARG A 80 10.58 1.57 53.74
C ARG A 80 10.13 2.12 55.09
N GLU A 81 9.61 1.26 55.96
CA GLU A 81 9.22 1.65 57.32
C GLU A 81 10.43 1.98 58.19
N ALA A 82 11.51 1.20 58.09
CA ALA A 82 12.77 1.49 58.75
C ALA A 82 13.38 2.79 58.24
N LEU A 83 13.34 3.03 56.92
CA LEU A 83 13.73 4.30 56.33
C LEU A 83 12.84 5.44 56.83
N GLN A 84 11.52 5.28 56.86
CA GLN A 84 10.62 6.33 57.36
C GLN A 84 10.85 6.62 58.84
N LYS A 85 11.09 5.59 59.68
CA LYS A 85 11.40 5.75 61.10
C LYS A 85 12.79 6.37 61.30
N ALA A 86 13.80 5.95 60.53
CA ALA A 86 15.15 6.49 60.59
C ALA A 86 15.22 7.92 60.04
N ASP A 87 14.56 8.20 58.91
CA ASP A 87 14.42 9.56 58.36
C ASP A 87 13.59 10.43 59.30
N ALA A 88 12.55 9.92 59.98
CA ALA A 88 11.79 10.70 60.96
C ALA A 88 12.55 10.92 62.27
N ALA A 89 13.29 9.93 62.77
CA ALA A 89 14.15 10.05 63.93
C ALA A 89 15.33 10.99 63.65
N TYR A 90 15.96 10.88 62.48
CA TYR A 90 16.96 11.83 62.01
C TYR A 90 16.34 13.20 61.75
N ALA A 91 15.16 13.32 61.15
CA ALA A 91 14.53 14.61 60.94
C ALA A 91 14.09 15.26 62.25
N ASN A 92 13.68 14.49 63.26
CA ASN A 92 13.35 15.01 64.60
C ASN A 92 14.62 15.38 65.36
N ALA A 93 15.64 14.52 65.40
CA ALA A 93 16.92 14.80 66.04
C ALA A 93 17.69 15.91 65.32
N SER A 94 17.60 15.99 63.99
CA SER A 94 18.16 17.07 63.19
C SER A 94 17.34 18.34 63.30
N ARG A 95 16.02 18.29 63.49
CA ARG A 95 15.22 19.50 63.79
C ARG A 95 15.47 19.98 65.21
N GLU A 96 15.64 19.08 66.17
CA GLU A 96 15.96 19.42 67.56
C GLU A 96 17.41 19.90 67.69
N ALA A 97 18.36 19.25 67.02
CA ALA A 97 19.74 19.70 66.89
C ALA A 97 19.81 21.00 66.09
N ASN A 98 19.06 21.15 65.00
CA ASN A 98 19.01 22.42 64.27
C ASN A 98 18.29 23.50 65.08
N ALA A 99 17.25 23.22 65.87
CA ALA A 99 16.58 24.21 66.70
C ALA A 99 17.42 24.60 67.92
N LYS A 100 18.15 23.65 68.53
CA LYS A 100 19.12 23.92 69.60
C LYS A 100 20.38 24.58 69.06
N ARG A 101 20.87 24.20 67.88
CA ARG A 101 21.95 24.87 67.13
C ARG A 101 21.50 26.25 66.70
N GLN A 102 20.26 26.43 66.28
CA GLN A 102 19.73 27.72 65.84
C GLN A 102 19.50 28.65 67.03
N ARG A 103 19.02 28.15 68.18
CA ARG A 103 19.01 28.90 69.44
C ARG A 103 20.42 29.16 69.99
N ALA A 104 21.34 28.22 69.90
CA ALA A 104 22.74 28.40 70.30
C ALA A 104 23.51 29.33 69.37
N THR A 105 23.20 29.32 68.08
CA THR A 105 23.79 30.18 67.05
C THR A 105 23.15 31.56 67.12
N GLU A 106 21.84 31.69 67.33
CA GLU A 106 21.19 32.98 67.58
C GLU A 106 21.64 33.58 68.92
N SER A 107 21.81 32.74 69.96
CA SER A 107 22.34 33.14 71.25
C SER A 107 23.86 33.40 71.23
N LYS A 108 24.66 32.76 70.38
CA LYS A 108 26.08 33.08 70.16
C LYS A 108 26.25 34.35 69.34
N ASN A 109 25.37 34.50 68.35
CA ASN A 109 25.47 35.48 67.29
C ASN A 109 24.93 36.87 67.66
N LEU A 110 24.61 37.08 68.94
CA LEU A 110 24.22 38.38 69.49
C LEU A 110 24.99 38.65 70.82
N ALA A 111 26.13 37.97 70.98
CA ALA A 111 26.88 37.49 72.16
C ALA A 111 27.86 38.29 73.02
N GLY A 112 28.38 39.43 72.56
CA GLY A 112 29.32 40.23 73.36
C GLY A 112 30.81 40.18 73.05
N GLU A 113 31.45 41.35 72.83
CA GLU A 113 30.80 42.36 71.97
C GLU A 113 30.40 41.69 70.63
N ALA A 114 30.77 40.42 70.36
CA ALA A 114 30.32 39.43 69.39
C ALA A 114 29.01 39.73 68.65
N GLY A 115 29.04 40.35 67.47
CA GLY A 115 29.86 41.51 67.18
C GLY A 115 31.33 41.42 67.53
N GLN A 116 32.03 42.19 68.38
CA GLN A 116 33.50 42.14 68.50
C GLN A 116 34.16 40.81 68.23
N LYS A 117 33.64 39.67 68.70
CA LYS A 117 34.11 38.36 68.24
C LYS A 117 33.49 37.76 66.98
N GLU A 118 32.24 37.98 66.59
CA GLU A 118 31.71 37.63 65.26
C GLU A 118 32.12 38.59 64.13
N LEU A 119 32.38 39.84 64.48
CA LEU A 119 33.12 40.89 63.81
C LEU A 119 34.58 40.43 63.68
N LYS A 120 35.25 40.02 64.78
CA LYS A 120 36.61 39.42 64.68
C LYS A 120 36.64 38.03 64.06
N GLN A 121 35.54 37.28 64.05
CA GLN A 121 35.43 35.95 63.45
C GLN A 121 34.93 36.07 62.02
N ALA A 122 34.24 37.13 61.61
CA ALA A 122 34.06 37.47 60.21
C ALA A 122 35.42 37.94 59.64
N GLU A 123 36.22 38.66 60.42
CA GLU A 123 37.62 38.99 60.12
C GLU A 123 38.55 37.76 60.16
N ALA A 124 38.38 36.82 61.11
CA ALA A 124 39.19 35.60 61.22
C ALA A 124 38.67 34.43 60.38
N ASN A 125 37.39 34.42 59.98
CA ASN A 125 36.83 33.53 58.96
C ASN A 125 37.22 34.05 57.59
N LEU A 126 37.41 35.37 57.40
CA LEU A 126 38.11 35.88 56.23
C LEU A 126 39.56 35.37 56.25
N ALA A 127 40.27 35.41 57.38
CA ALA A 127 41.64 34.87 57.51
C ALA A 127 41.74 33.33 57.39
N ALA A 128 40.78 32.57 57.92
CA ALA A 128 40.72 31.11 57.82
C ALA A 128 40.13 30.65 56.48
N ALA A 129 39.27 31.43 55.84
CA ALA A 129 38.90 31.27 54.44
C ALA A 129 40.09 31.58 53.54
N ILE A 130 40.94 32.55 53.88
CA ILE A 130 42.22 32.82 53.20
C ILE A 130 43.20 31.64 53.38
N LYS A 131 43.26 31.02 54.57
CA LYS A 131 44.10 29.83 54.83
C LYS A 131 43.56 28.55 54.20
N ALA A 132 42.25 28.29 54.28
CA ALA A 132 41.59 27.18 53.59
C ALA A 132 41.62 27.38 52.07
N LEU A 133 41.58 28.64 51.60
CA LEU A 133 41.87 29.00 50.23
C LEU A 133 43.33 28.70 49.90
N ALA A 134 44.30 28.98 50.77
CA ALA A 134 45.72 28.64 50.57
C ALA A 134 46.00 27.11 50.54
N ASP A 135 45.35 26.32 51.42
CA ASP A 135 45.48 24.86 51.46
C ASP A 135 44.76 24.17 50.28
N ALA A 136 43.56 24.65 49.93
CA ALA A 136 42.89 24.26 48.68
C ALA A 136 43.72 24.69 47.46
N THR A 137 44.39 25.85 47.51
CA THR A 137 45.32 26.34 46.48
C THR A 137 46.60 25.48 46.39
N ALA A 138 47.01 24.78 47.45
CA ALA A 138 48.15 23.87 47.45
C ALA A 138 47.80 22.42 47.03
N ALA A 139 46.55 21.96 47.23
CA ALA A 139 46.06 20.65 46.81
C ALA A 139 45.54 20.63 45.36
N LYS A 140 45.01 21.77 44.90
CA LYS A 140 44.52 21.99 43.55
C LYS A 140 45.56 21.66 42.46
N PRO A 141 46.86 22.03 42.55
CA PRO A 141 47.84 21.74 41.50
C PRO A 141 48.10 20.24 41.29
N ALA A 142 47.97 19.39 42.32
CA ALA A 142 48.17 17.94 42.21
C ALA A 142 46.95 17.24 41.59
N ALA A 143 45.73 17.64 41.98
CA ALA A 143 44.49 17.17 41.36
C ALA A 143 44.30 17.75 39.94
N GLU A 144 44.69 19.01 39.71
CA GLU A 144 44.77 19.64 38.40
C GLU A 144 45.88 19.03 37.55
N LYS A 145 47.00 18.56 38.12
CA LYS A 145 48.04 17.82 37.36
C LYS A 145 47.54 16.43 36.95
N ALA A 146 46.91 15.67 37.84
CA ALA A 146 46.33 14.36 37.50
C ALA A 146 45.15 14.49 36.51
N PHE A 147 44.32 15.53 36.67
CA PHE A 147 43.31 15.90 35.68
C PHE A 147 43.96 16.40 34.39
N ALA A 148 45.04 17.19 34.43
CA ALA A 148 45.76 17.66 33.25
C ALA A 148 46.49 16.53 32.53
N GLU A 149 46.96 15.49 33.21
CA GLU A 149 47.57 14.29 32.61
C GLU A 149 46.50 13.37 32.00
N ALA A 150 45.39 13.12 32.71
CA ALA A 150 44.24 12.39 32.16
C ALA A 150 43.57 13.16 31.01
N LYS A 151 43.49 14.49 31.13
CA LYS A 151 43.03 15.42 30.10
C LYS A 151 44.02 15.50 28.96
N ALA A 152 45.34 15.44 29.18
CA ALA A 152 46.36 15.41 28.13
C ALA A 152 46.44 14.04 27.43
N ALA A 153 46.07 12.94 28.09
CA ALA A 153 45.96 11.62 27.48
C ALA A 153 44.64 11.45 26.69
N ALA A 154 43.54 12.02 27.21
CA ALA A 154 42.26 12.07 26.52
C ALA A 154 42.22 13.17 25.45
N GLN A 155 42.96 14.28 25.61
CA GLN A 155 42.90 15.46 24.72
C GLN A 155 43.23 15.14 23.28
N PRO A 156 44.28 14.37 22.92
CA PRO A 156 44.55 14.07 21.53
C PRO A 156 43.39 13.33 20.86
N LEU A 157 42.74 12.42 21.60
CA LEU A 157 41.60 11.62 21.11
C LEU A 157 40.27 12.40 21.19
N GLN A 158 40.09 13.25 22.20
CA GLN A 158 38.95 14.15 22.38
C GLN A 158 39.04 15.28 21.37
N GLN A 159 40.22 15.84 21.11
CA GLN A 159 40.48 16.81 20.03
C GLN A 159 40.43 16.14 18.67
N ALA A 160 40.81 14.88 18.51
CA ALA A 160 40.60 14.15 17.26
C ALA A 160 39.11 13.84 17.03
N TYR A 161 38.37 13.49 18.08
CA TYR A 161 36.92 13.29 18.05
C TYR A 161 36.17 14.60 17.86
N GLU A 162 36.47 15.65 18.62
CA GLU A 162 35.90 16.98 18.49
C GLU A 162 36.36 17.64 17.20
N ALA A 163 37.57 17.40 16.68
CA ALA A 163 37.96 17.85 15.35
C ALA A 163 37.25 17.03 14.27
N ALA A 164 37.03 15.72 14.44
CA ALA A 164 36.26 14.92 13.48
C ALA A 164 34.76 15.28 13.53
N GLU A 165 34.22 15.53 14.71
CA GLU A 165 32.84 15.94 14.96
C GLU A 165 32.64 17.40 14.56
N LYS A 166 33.57 18.31 14.86
CA LYS A 166 33.55 19.70 14.39
C LYS A 166 33.80 19.77 12.90
N VAL A 167 34.67 18.95 12.30
CA VAL A 167 34.79 18.86 10.84
C VAL A 167 33.52 18.26 10.25
N ALA A 168 32.85 17.30 10.90
CA ALA A 168 31.57 16.75 10.44
C ALA A 168 30.39 17.72 10.65
N GLN A 169 30.39 18.50 11.73
CA GLN A 169 29.40 19.51 12.08
C GLN A 169 29.62 20.79 11.29
N GLU A 170 30.86 21.20 11.04
CA GLU A 170 31.23 22.28 10.12
C GLU A 170 31.01 21.84 8.68
N ALA A 171 31.24 20.59 8.31
CA ALA A 171 30.85 20.08 6.99
C ALA A 171 29.32 20.00 6.88
N ALA A 172 28.60 19.56 7.91
CA ALA A 172 27.14 19.54 7.93
C ALA A 172 26.53 20.94 8.02
N ALA A 173 27.17 21.87 8.73
CA ALA A 173 26.79 23.27 8.82
C ALA A 173 27.22 24.04 7.59
N LYS A 174 28.30 23.68 6.89
CA LYS A 174 28.64 24.16 5.55
C LYS A 174 27.68 23.58 4.52
N ALA A 175 27.26 22.32 4.63
CA ALA A 175 26.26 21.71 3.77
C ALA A 175 24.89 22.36 3.96
N LYS A 176 24.50 22.55 5.23
CA LYS A 176 23.29 23.26 5.60
C LYS A 176 23.39 24.75 5.25
N ALA A 177 24.49 25.42 5.52
CA ALA A 177 24.69 26.83 5.15
C ALA A 177 24.81 27.01 3.64
N ALA A 178 25.30 26.02 2.88
CA ALA A 178 25.31 26.04 1.42
C ALA A 178 23.90 25.81 0.86
N ALA A 179 23.14 24.88 1.43
CA ALA A 179 21.73 24.65 1.08
C ALA A 179 20.82 25.81 1.49
N ASP A 180 21.05 26.39 2.67
CA ASP A 180 20.35 27.56 3.18
C ASP A 180 20.81 28.81 2.40
N ALA A 181 22.09 28.96 2.05
CA ALA A 181 22.57 30.04 1.17
C ALA A 181 21.96 29.95 -0.23
N ALA A 182 21.76 28.74 -0.76
CA ALA A 182 21.04 28.53 -2.02
C ALA A 182 19.57 28.98 -1.91
N ASN A 183 18.94 28.95 -0.73
CA ASN A 183 17.51 29.28 -0.53
C ASN A 183 17.25 30.60 0.21
N ARG A 184 18.31 31.27 0.66
CA ARG A 184 18.30 32.43 1.57
C ARG A 184 17.47 33.61 1.05
N VAL A 185 17.53 33.85 -0.25
CA VAL A 185 16.83 34.98 -0.88
C VAL A 185 15.31 34.82 -0.80
N GLU A 186 14.79 33.60 -0.98
CA GLU A 186 13.36 33.33 -0.96
C GLU A 186 12.80 33.36 0.47
N GLU A 187 13.57 32.86 1.44
CA GLU A 187 13.17 32.87 2.84
C GLU A 187 13.24 34.28 3.46
N GLU A 188 14.27 35.06 3.13
CA GLU A 188 14.36 36.47 3.53
C GLU A 188 13.21 37.31 2.96
N ALA A 189 12.78 37.04 1.72
CA ALA A 189 11.65 37.71 1.09
C ALA A 189 10.30 37.37 1.76
N ARG A 190 10.10 36.10 2.14
CA ARG A 190 8.92 35.65 2.92
C ARG A 190 8.88 36.28 4.31
N ARG A 191 10.01 36.34 5.01
CA ARG A 191 10.12 36.96 6.34
C ARG A 191 9.84 38.47 6.28
N ALA A 192 10.39 39.17 5.30
CA ALA A 192 10.12 40.60 5.10
C ALA A 192 8.64 40.86 4.79
N THR A 193 8.01 40.02 3.95
CA THR A 193 6.57 40.11 3.63
C THR A 193 5.69 39.86 4.85
N ALA A 194 6.03 38.87 5.68
CA ALA A 194 5.31 38.57 6.91
C ALA A 194 5.44 39.71 7.94
N GLN A 195 6.63 40.28 8.08
CA GLN A 195 6.88 41.42 8.97
C GLN A 195 6.10 42.66 8.52
N ALA A 196 6.05 42.95 7.21
CA ALA A 196 5.23 44.02 6.66
C ALA A 196 3.73 43.82 6.94
N ALA A 197 3.23 42.58 6.82
CA ALA A 197 1.84 42.25 7.12
C ALA A 197 1.47 42.43 8.61
N ILE A 198 2.36 42.05 9.52
CA ILE A 198 2.19 42.23 10.97
C ILE A 198 2.10 43.72 11.31
N LEU A 199 3.04 44.52 10.80
CA LEU A 199 3.08 45.96 11.05
C LEU A 199 1.87 46.69 10.44
N ARG A 200 1.38 46.25 9.28
CA ARG A 200 0.14 46.79 8.67
C ARG A 200 -1.09 46.52 9.54
N ARG A 201 -1.21 45.33 10.13
CA ARG A 201 -2.30 45.01 11.07
C ARG A 201 -2.20 45.85 12.35
N ALA A 202 -0.99 46.07 12.85
CA ALA A 202 -0.77 46.95 13.99
C ALA A 202 -1.18 48.41 13.68
N ALA A 203 -0.89 48.90 12.47
CA ALA A 203 -1.30 50.22 12.00
C ALA A 203 -2.84 50.37 11.91
N GLU A 204 -3.54 49.37 11.38
CA GLU A 204 -5.01 49.37 11.33
C GLU A 204 -5.65 49.31 12.74
N ALA A 205 -5.05 48.54 13.66
CA ALA A 205 -5.49 48.49 15.05
C ALA A 205 -5.30 49.84 15.76
N ALA A 206 -4.18 50.52 15.52
CA ALA A 206 -3.92 51.86 16.05
C ALA A 206 -4.89 52.91 15.48
N LYS A 207 -5.25 52.80 14.19
CA LYS A 207 -6.27 53.64 13.56
C LYS A 207 -7.66 53.44 14.18
N ALA A 208 -8.02 52.19 14.46
CA ALA A 208 -9.27 51.89 15.16
C ALA A 208 -9.29 52.42 16.61
N ALA A 209 -8.15 52.39 17.30
CA ALA A 209 -8.01 52.96 18.64
C ALA A 209 -8.17 54.49 18.63
N LEU A 210 -7.59 55.17 17.64
CA LEU A 210 -7.77 56.62 17.44
C LEU A 210 -9.24 56.98 17.22
N LEU A 211 -9.95 56.26 16.34
CA LEU A 211 -11.38 56.49 16.10
C LEU A 211 -12.24 56.30 17.35
N ARG A 212 -11.88 55.33 18.22
CA ARG A 212 -12.56 55.12 19.50
C ARG A 212 -12.29 56.28 20.47
N ALA A 213 -11.04 56.73 20.58
CA ALA A 213 -10.69 57.87 21.42
C ALA A 213 -11.43 59.14 20.96
N GLN A 214 -11.55 59.38 19.64
CA GLN A 214 -12.28 60.52 19.09
C GLN A 214 -13.79 60.47 19.43
N ARG A 215 -14.41 59.28 19.39
CA ARG A 215 -15.81 59.10 19.83
C ARG A 215 -15.97 59.37 21.32
N ASN A 216 -15.03 58.90 22.15
CA ASN A 216 -15.06 59.16 23.58
C ASN A 216 -14.91 60.66 23.88
N GLN A 217 -14.07 61.38 23.12
CA GLN A 217 -13.98 62.83 23.21
C GLN A 217 -15.32 63.49 22.85
N GLN A 218 -15.95 63.12 21.74
CA GLN A 218 -17.26 63.68 21.34
C GLN A 218 -18.35 63.41 22.40
N GLN A 219 -18.34 62.23 23.02
CA GLN A 219 -19.25 61.90 24.12
C GLN A 219 -18.96 62.73 25.38
N ALA A 220 -17.69 62.96 25.72
CA ALA A 220 -17.31 63.82 26.84
C ALA A 220 -17.69 65.30 26.58
N GLU A 221 -17.57 65.78 25.34
CA GLU A 221 -18.03 67.12 24.94
C GLU A 221 -19.55 67.27 25.09
N ALA A 222 -20.31 66.23 24.68
CA ALA A 222 -21.77 66.21 24.86
C ALA A 222 -22.18 66.15 26.34
N GLN A 223 -21.45 65.39 27.18
CA GLN A 223 -21.70 65.31 28.62
C GLN A 223 -21.40 66.64 29.34
N LEU A 224 -20.35 67.37 28.91
CA LEU A 224 -20.04 68.70 29.44
C LEU A 224 -21.18 69.71 29.19
N GLN A 225 -21.86 69.61 28.05
CA GLN A 225 -23.01 70.47 27.74
C GLN A 225 -24.25 70.17 28.60
N ALA A 226 -24.34 68.97 29.18
CA ALA A 226 -25.50 68.52 29.95
C ALA A 226 -25.28 68.50 31.49
N ALA A 227 -24.08 68.79 31.97
CA ALA A 227 -23.70 68.57 33.37
C ALA A 227 -24.02 69.75 34.31
N THR A 228 -24.58 69.44 35.49
CA THR A 228 -24.84 70.39 36.59
C THR A 228 -23.59 70.72 37.42
N ASP A 229 -22.58 69.84 37.41
CA ASP A 229 -21.25 70.08 37.99
C ASP A 229 -20.21 70.23 36.87
N LYS A 230 -19.88 71.49 36.56
CA LYS A 230 -19.06 71.85 35.41
C LYS A 230 -17.59 71.44 35.56
N LYS A 231 -17.05 71.40 36.78
CA LYS A 231 -15.62 71.21 37.04
C LYS A 231 -15.17 69.76 36.82
N SER A 232 -16.01 68.79 37.18
CA SER A 232 -15.74 67.37 36.97
C SER A 232 -15.86 66.98 35.50
N ALA A 233 -16.81 67.55 34.76
CA ALA A 233 -16.97 67.32 33.33
C ALA A 233 -15.84 67.92 32.48
N GLU A 234 -15.31 69.09 32.84
CA GLU A 234 -14.15 69.71 32.16
C GLU A 234 -12.87 68.87 32.31
N ALA A 235 -12.64 68.27 33.49
CA ALA A 235 -11.51 67.37 33.73
C ALA A 235 -11.61 66.06 32.90
N ALA A 236 -12.82 65.52 32.76
CA ALA A 236 -13.07 64.36 31.92
C ALA A 236 -12.80 64.65 30.43
N LEU A 237 -13.19 65.84 29.94
CA LEU A 237 -12.92 66.26 28.57
C LEU A 237 -11.43 66.48 28.30
N ALA A 238 -10.69 67.11 29.23
CA ALA A 238 -9.24 67.26 29.11
C ALA A 238 -8.54 65.89 28.99
N THR A 239 -8.94 64.94 29.83
CA THR A 239 -8.44 63.56 29.79
C THR A 239 -8.75 62.88 28.45
N ALA A 240 -9.95 63.06 27.90
CA ALA A 240 -10.32 62.49 26.61
C ALA A 240 -9.52 63.11 25.43
N LYS A 241 -9.24 64.41 25.46
CA LYS A 241 -8.42 65.11 24.46
C LYS A 241 -6.96 64.62 24.47
N ASP A 242 -6.39 64.42 25.65
CA ASP A 242 -5.04 63.88 25.79
C ASP A 242 -4.94 62.45 25.26
N GLN A 243 -5.97 61.63 25.51
CA GLN A 243 -6.07 60.28 24.96
C GLN A 243 -6.15 60.26 23.43
N VAL A 244 -6.86 61.21 22.80
CA VAL A 244 -6.90 61.35 21.33
C VAL A 244 -5.54 61.74 20.78
N ALA A 245 -4.86 62.72 21.39
CA ALA A 245 -3.52 63.15 20.96
C ALA A 245 -2.46 62.05 21.11
N ALA A 246 -2.57 61.20 22.14
CA ALA A 246 -1.72 60.03 22.31
C ALA A 246 -2.02 58.95 21.25
N ALA A 247 -3.30 58.65 21.01
CA ALA A 247 -3.71 57.66 20.01
C ALA A 247 -3.34 58.08 18.57
N ALA A 248 -3.37 59.38 18.27
CA ALA A 248 -3.02 59.91 16.94
C ALA A 248 -1.54 59.72 16.63
N ARG A 249 -0.67 60.05 17.59
CA ARG A 249 0.79 59.84 17.47
C ARG A 249 1.15 58.36 17.32
N ALA A 250 0.49 57.48 18.08
CA ALA A 250 0.68 56.04 17.97
C ALA A 250 0.24 55.49 16.60
N CYS A 251 -0.87 55.99 16.05
CA CYS A 251 -1.37 55.61 14.73
C CYS A 251 -0.40 56.02 13.61
N GLN A 252 0.13 57.24 13.65
CA GLN A 252 1.07 57.74 12.64
C GLN A 252 2.37 56.93 12.66
N ALA A 253 2.97 56.70 13.83
CA ALA A 253 4.19 55.91 13.96
C ALA A 253 4.03 54.46 13.45
N ALA A 254 2.86 53.84 13.70
CA ALA A 254 2.56 52.50 13.22
C ALA A 254 2.41 52.44 11.68
N GLN A 255 1.83 53.48 11.06
CA GLN A 255 1.68 53.56 9.60
C GLN A 255 3.03 53.73 8.87
N GLU A 256 3.91 54.58 9.38
CA GLU A 256 5.25 54.81 8.81
C GLU A 256 6.11 53.52 8.89
N ALA A 257 6.07 52.81 10.03
CA ALA A 257 6.75 51.53 10.19
C ALA A 257 6.24 50.45 9.22
N ALA A 258 4.93 50.40 8.97
CA ALA A 258 4.34 49.46 8.01
C ALA A 258 4.75 49.76 6.56
N GLN A 259 4.83 51.04 6.16
CA GLN A 259 5.25 51.45 4.82
C GLN A 259 6.74 51.14 4.56
N ALA A 260 7.62 51.38 5.54
CA ALA A 260 9.04 51.05 5.42
C ALA A 260 9.28 49.54 5.24
N ALA A 261 8.59 48.71 6.03
CA ALA A 261 8.69 47.25 5.93
C ALA A 261 8.15 46.71 4.60
N ALA A 262 7.10 47.33 4.03
CA ALA A 262 6.53 46.93 2.75
C ALA A 262 7.51 47.13 1.58
N LYS A 263 8.26 48.26 1.55
CA LYS A 263 9.28 48.52 0.52
C LYS A 263 10.43 47.49 0.55
N VAL A 264 10.89 47.12 1.75
CA VAL A 264 11.92 46.09 1.92
C VAL A 264 11.44 44.72 1.43
N ALA A 265 10.18 44.38 1.68
CA ALA A 265 9.58 43.13 1.21
C ALA A 265 9.48 43.07 -0.33
N GLU A 266 9.11 44.17 -0.98
CA GLU A 266 8.99 44.27 -2.44
C GLU A 266 10.35 44.04 -3.14
N GLU A 267 11.40 44.69 -2.66
CA GLU A 267 12.74 44.55 -3.23
C GLU A 267 13.30 43.13 -3.06
N LYS A 268 13.10 42.50 -1.89
CA LYS A 268 13.51 41.11 -1.64
C LYS A 268 12.73 40.11 -2.48
N ASN A 269 11.43 40.32 -2.68
CA ASN A 269 10.60 39.48 -3.55
C ASN A 269 11.05 39.56 -5.02
N ARG A 270 11.50 40.72 -5.51
CA ARG A 270 12.03 40.87 -6.87
C ARG A 270 13.29 40.03 -7.09
N VAL A 271 14.22 40.04 -6.14
CA VAL A 271 15.46 39.26 -6.22
C VAL A 271 15.18 37.75 -6.11
N ALA A 272 14.24 37.33 -5.26
CA ALA A 272 13.80 35.94 -5.16
C ALA A 272 13.18 35.43 -6.47
N ALA A 273 12.35 36.25 -7.13
CA ALA A 273 11.74 35.91 -8.41
C ALA A 273 12.78 35.73 -9.53
N GLN A 274 13.83 36.56 -9.56
CA GLN A 274 14.93 36.43 -10.53
C GLN A 274 15.75 35.14 -10.31
N ALA A 275 16.00 34.75 -9.05
CA ALA A 275 16.69 33.50 -8.73
C ALA A 275 15.84 32.26 -9.11
N ALA A 276 14.53 32.29 -8.84
CA ALA A 276 13.60 31.24 -9.23
C ALA A 276 13.49 31.09 -10.76
N ALA A 277 13.48 32.20 -11.49
CA ALA A 277 13.47 32.19 -12.96
C ALA A 277 14.70 31.51 -13.55
N LYS A 278 15.90 31.76 -13.00
CA LYS A 278 17.14 31.09 -13.44
C LYS A 278 17.12 29.59 -13.19
N ARG A 279 16.61 29.13 -12.04
CA ARG A 279 16.43 27.69 -11.75
C ARG A 279 15.45 27.03 -12.72
N LYS A 280 14.37 27.73 -13.06
CA LYS A 280 13.37 27.26 -14.02
C LYS A 280 13.98 27.10 -15.42
N VAL A 281 14.79 28.05 -15.89
CA VAL A 281 15.47 27.96 -17.20
C VAL A 281 16.38 26.74 -17.30
N VAL A 282 17.12 26.40 -16.23
CA VAL A 282 17.95 25.18 -16.19
C VAL A 282 17.11 23.91 -16.26
N ALA A 283 15.98 23.87 -15.55
CA ALA A 283 15.05 22.75 -15.55
C ALA A 283 14.35 22.57 -16.91
N ASP A 284 13.90 23.66 -17.52
CA ASP A 284 13.25 23.66 -18.84
C ASP A 284 14.24 23.22 -19.93
N ALA A 285 15.51 23.66 -19.86
CA ALA A 285 16.56 23.20 -20.76
C ALA A 285 16.90 21.71 -20.59
N ALA A 286 16.86 21.18 -19.35
CA ALA A 286 17.02 19.75 -19.10
C ALA A 286 15.86 18.93 -19.69
N ALA A 287 14.63 19.44 -19.59
CA ALA A 287 13.46 18.82 -20.20
C ALA A 287 13.54 18.82 -21.74
N ALA A 288 14.07 19.89 -22.34
CA ALA A 288 14.30 19.97 -23.79
C ALA A 288 15.31 18.92 -24.28
N VAL A 289 16.37 18.62 -23.50
CA VAL A 289 17.31 17.52 -23.81
C VAL A 289 16.59 16.18 -23.82
N ALA A 290 15.75 15.91 -22.81
CA ALA A 290 15.00 14.66 -22.73
C ALA A 290 14.02 14.49 -23.92
N GLN A 291 13.32 15.55 -24.31
CA GLN A 291 12.42 15.54 -25.47
C GLN A 291 13.18 15.30 -26.78
N ALA A 292 14.34 15.93 -26.96
CA ALA A 292 15.17 15.73 -28.15
C ALA A 292 15.70 14.30 -28.23
N GLN A 293 16.11 13.70 -27.11
CA GLN A 293 16.56 12.30 -27.04
C GLN A 293 15.44 11.32 -27.38
N GLN A 294 14.22 11.60 -26.93
CA GLN A 294 13.04 10.80 -27.29
C GLN A 294 12.75 10.87 -28.80
N ALA A 295 12.85 12.06 -29.41
CA ALA A 295 12.69 12.24 -30.85
C ALA A 295 13.78 11.49 -31.65
N GLN A 296 15.02 11.45 -31.15
CA GLN A 296 16.09 10.65 -31.75
C GLN A 296 15.75 9.14 -31.74
N GLN A 297 15.28 8.60 -30.61
CA GLN A 297 14.89 7.18 -30.52
C GLN A 297 13.76 6.81 -31.50
N GLN A 298 12.80 7.71 -31.71
CA GLN A 298 11.73 7.52 -32.69
C GLN A 298 12.26 7.50 -34.13
N ALA A 299 13.18 8.41 -34.46
CA ALA A 299 13.81 8.44 -35.79
C ALA A 299 14.70 7.20 -36.05
N GLU A 300 15.37 6.67 -35.01
CA GLU A 300 16.12 5.41 -35.10
C GLU A 300 15.21 4.22 -35.42
N ALA A 301 14.04 4.15 -34.76
CA ALA A 301 13.05 3.12 -35.04
C ALA A 301 12.46 3.22 -36.46
N GLN A 302 12.18 4.44 -36.95
CA GLN A 302 11.69 4.67 -38.31
C GLN A 302 12.73 4.29 -39.38
N THR A 303 14.01 4.61 -39.13
CA THR A 303 15.12 4.23 -40.01
C THR A 303 15.27 2.71 -40.10
N ALA A 304 15.17 1.99 -38.96
CA ALA A 304 15.23 0.54 -38.93
C ALA A 304 14.05 -0.12 -39.68
N ALA A 305 12.84 0.44 -39.54
CA ALA A 305 11.65 -0.04 -40.25
C ALA A 305 11.77 0.17 -41.77
N ALA A 306 12.21 1.35 -42.22
CA ALA A 306 12.40 1.65 -43.64
C ALA A 306 13.50 0.77 -44.28
N ALA A 307 14.57 0.48 -43.55
CA ALA A 307 15.62 -0.44 -43.99
C ALA A 307 15.10 -1.88 -44.18
N LYS A 308 14.23 -2.37 -43.27
CA LYS A 308 13.58 -3.69 -43.39
C LYS A 308 12.67 -3.76 -44.63
N LYS A 309 11.90 -2.70 -44.88
CA LYS A 309 10.99 -2.59 -46.04
C LYS A 309 11.73 -2.60 -47.37
N ALA A 310 12.86 -1.88 -47.48
CA ALA A 310 13.71 -1.91 -48.66
C ALA A 310 14.31 -3.30 -48.91
N ALA A 311 14.76 -3.99 -47.86
CA ALA A 311 15.29 -5.36 -47.97
C ALA A 311 14.23 -6.37 -48.44
N GLU A 312 12.97 -6.20 -48.01
CA GLU A 312 11.86 -7.04 -48.46
C GLU A 312 11.48 -6.78 -49.92
N ALA A 313 11.38 -5.51 -50.32
CA ALA A 313 11.12 -5.12 -51.71
C ALA A 313 12.20 -5.66 -52.67
N GLN A 314 13.47 -5.66 -52.24
CA GLN A 314 14.59 -6.23 -53.01
C GLN A 314 14.42 -7.74 -53.24
N ARG A 315 13.95 -8.48 -52.24
CA ARG A 315 13.66 -9.93 -52.37
C ARG A 315 12.50 -10.19 -53.32
N GLN A 316 11.45 -9.38 -53.26
CA GLN A 316 10.29 -9.49 -54.15
C GLN A 316 10.67 -9.20 -55.61
N LYS A 317 11.48 -8.17 -55.86
CA LYS A 317 12.00 -7.87 -57.20
C LYS A 317 12.78 -9.06 -57.77
N LYS A 318 13.72 -9.63 -57.00
CA LYS A 318 14.49 -10.80 -57.43
C LYS A 318 13.58 -11.96 -57.83
N SER A 319 12.56 -12.26 -57.03
CA SER A 319 11.59 -13.32 -57.35
C SER A 319 10.78 -13.05 -58.62
N ALA A 320 10.45 -11.79 -58.91
CA ALA A 320 9.71 -11.41 -60.11
C ALA A 320 10.59 -11.49 -61.37
N ASP A 321 11.86 -11.09 -61.27
CA ASP A 321 12.85 -11.22 -62.35
C ASP A 321 13.09 -12.71 -62.70
N ASP A 322 13.20 -13.58 -61.69
CA ASP A 322 13.32 -15.04 -61.88
C ASP A 322 12.07 -15.63 -62.58
N ALA A 323 10.88 -15.14 -62.25
CA ALA A 323 9.63 -15.58 -62.87
C ALA A 323 9.52 -15.13 -64.34
N LEU A 324 9.95 -13.91 -64.65
CA LEU A 324 10.02 -13.41 -66.02
C LEU A 324 10.98 -14.24 -66.87
N GLN A 325 12.14 -14.61 -66.31
CA GLN A 325 13.10 -15.45 -67.04
C GLN A 325 12.50 -16.82 -67.39
N ARG A 326 11.81 -17.48 -66.44
CA ARG A 326 11.12 -18.75 -66.71
C ARG A 326 10.04 -18.63 -67.79
N ALA A 327 9.31 -17.51 -67.84
CA ALA A 327 8.29 -17.29 -68.86
C ALA A 327 8.90 -17.13 -70.26
N LYS A 328 10.04 -16.43 -70.37
CA LYS A 328 10.82 -16.33 -71.62
C LYS A 328 11.29 -17.69 -72.11
N ASP A 329 11.79 -18.53 -71.21
CA ASP A 329 12.24 -19.88 -71.53
C ASP A 329 11.07 -20.75 -72.05
N GLN A 330 9.85 -20.58 -71.50
CA GLN A 330 8.64 -21.26 -71.97
C GLN A 330 8.19 -20.80 -73.36
N VAL A 331 8.30 -19.50 -73.67
CA VAL A 331 8.01 -18.98 -75.01
C VAL A 331 8.99 -19.54 -76.04
N ALA A 332 10.29 -19.58 -75.72
CA ALA A 332 11.30 -20.19 -76.59
C ALA A 332 11.03 -21.69 -76.84
N ALA A 333 10.63 -22.43 -75.81
CA ALA A 333 10.26 -23.83 -75.93
C ALA A 333 8.99 -24.04 -76.79
N ALA A 334 7.96 -23.21 -76.59
CA ALA A 334 6.71 -23.28 -77.35
C ALA A 334 6.91 -22.92 -78.83
N ALA A 335 7.77 -21.92 -79.14
CA ALA A 335 8.10 -21.56 -80.51
C ALA A 335 8.83 -22.69 -81.24
N LYS A 336 9.76 -23.37 -80.57
CA LYS A 336 10.44 -24.56 -81.11
C LYS A 336 9.47 -25.71 -81.36
N ALA A 337 8.49 -25.92 -80.48
CA ALA A 337 7.45 -26.94 -80.65
C ALA A 337 6.51 -26.63 -81.82
N LEU A 338 6.15 -25.36 -82.04
CA LEU A 338 5.36 -24.93 -83.19
C LEU A 338 6.08 -25.22 -84.51
N ALA A 339 7.35 -24.80 -84.64
CA ALA A 339 8.14 -25.04 -85.85
C ALA A 339 8.26 -26.54 -86.19
N ALA A 340 8.40 -27.39 -85.17
CA ALA A 340 8.42 -28.85 -85.35
C ALA A 340 7.04 -29.41 -85.79
N ALA A 341 5.94 -28.87 -85.25
CA ALA A 341 4.59 -29.29 -85.59
C ALA A 341 4.16 -28.84 -86.99
N GLU A 342 4.53 -27.63 -87.42
CA GLU A 342 4.29 -27.11 -88.78
C GLU A 342 5.04 -27.93 -89.82
N LYS A 343 6.33 -28.20 -89.60
CA LYS A 343 7.12 -29.08 -90.47
C LYS A 343 6.49 -30.47 -90.61
N ALA A 344 6.05 -31.07 -89.50
CA ALA A 344 5.39 -32.38 -89.52
C ALA A 344 4.02 -32.35 -90.23
N ALA A 345 3.31 -31.21 -90.21
CA ALA A 345 2.06 -31.02 -90.94
C ALA A 345 2.28 -30.86 -92.45
N GLU A 346 3.32 -30.14 -92.87
CA GLU A 346 3.73 -29.99 -94.26
C GLU A 346 4.17 -31.32 -94.88
N GLU A 347 5.01 -32.08 -94.16
CA GLU A 347 5.44 -33.42 -94.58
C GLU A 347 4.26 -34.39 -94.71
N ALA A 348 3.31 -34.37 -93.77
CA ALA A 348 2.10 -35.19 -93.82
C ALA A 348 1.17 -34.79 -94.98
N ALA A 349 1.03 -33.49 -95.28
CA ALA A 349 0.24 -32.98 -96.38
C ALA A 349 0.86 -33.31 -97.76
N ALA A 350 2.19 -33.22 -97.89
CA ALA A 350 2.92 -33.63 -99.09
C ALA A 350 2.75 -35.14 -99.35
N ARG A 351 2.87 -35.96 -98.30
CA ARG A 351 2.63 -37.42 -98.36
C ARG A 351 1.19 -37.76 -98.74
N ALA A 352 0.20 -37.03 -98.21
CA ALA A 352 -1.21 -37.22 -98.57
C ALA A 352 -1.48 -36.88 -100.05
N LYS A 353 -0.89 -35.81 -100.59
CA LYS A 353 -0.96 -35.45 -102.02
C LYS A 353 -0.30 -36.50 -102.93
N GLN A 354 0.83 -37.06 -102.51
CA GLN A 354 1.53 -38.10 -103.26
C GLN A 354 0.73 -39.42 -103.28
N VAL A 355 0.13 -39.81 -102.15
CA VAL A 355 -0.70 -41.01 -102.02
C VAL A 355 -2.05 -40.89 -102.74
N SER A 356 -2.60 -39.67 -102.87
CA SER A 356 -3.86 -39.46 -103.60
C SER A 356 -3.70 -39.48 -105.12
N ALA A 357 -2.57 -38.99 -105.65
CA ALA A 357 -2.24 -38.95 -107.08
C ALA A 357 -1.89 -40.34 -107.68
N ASP A 358 -1.54 -41.31 -106.85
CA ASP A 358 -1.25 -42.68 -107.26
C ASP A 358 -2.55 -43.50 -107.42
N ALA A 359 -2.88 -43.88 -108.66
CA ALA A 359 -4.11 -44.59 -109.01
C ALA A 359 -4.16 -46.04 -108.48
N ALA A 360 -3.02 -46.62 -108.10
CA ALA A 360 -2.90 -48.01 -107.63
C ALA A 360 -3.16 -48.19 -106.11
N LYS A 361 -3.28 -47.11 -105.34
CA LYS A 361 -3.44 -47.15 -103.87
C LYS A 361 -4.90 -47.37 -103.44
N PRO A 362 -5.20 -48.30 -102.50
CA PRO A 362 -6.55 -48.55 -101.99
C PRO A 362 -7.17 -47.32 -101.30
N ALA A 363 -8.49 -47.17 -101.39
CA ALA A 363 -9.24 -46.05 -100.80
C ALA A 363 -9.00 -45.88 -99.28
N ALA A 364 -8.83 -46.98 -98.54
CA ALA A 364 -8.53 -46.96 -97.11
C ALA A 364 -7.20 -46.26 -96.78
N VAL A 365 -6.16 -46.46 -97.61
CA VAL A 365 -4.83 -45.85 -97.42
C VAL A 365 -4.85 -44.36 -97.78
N LYS A 366 -5.67 -43.98 -98.77
CA LYS A 366 -5.91 -42.57 -99.14
C LYS A 366 -6.63 -41.81 -98.02
N ASN A 367 -7.65 -42.43 -97.41
CA ASN A 367 -8.37 -41.85 -96.27
C ASN A 367 -7.47 -41.72 -95.03
N GLN A 368 -6.69 -42.76 -94.70
CA GLN A 368 -5.78 -42.73 -93.55
C GLN A 368 -4.70 -41.65 -93.68
N ALA A 369 -4.12 -41.46 -94.88
CA ALA A 369 -3.14 -40.40 -95.12
C ALA A 369 -3.77 -38.99 -95.02
N SER A 370 -5.02 -38.83 -95.47
CA SER A 370 -5.78 -37.59 -95.33
C SER A 370 -6.12 -37.27 -93.87
N GLU A 371 -6.57 -38.27 -93.10
CA GLU A 371 -6.83 -38.13 -91.67
C GLU A 371 -5.57 -37.81 -90.87
N GLN A 372 -4.44 -38.45 -91.21
CA GLN A 372 -3.15 -38.16 -90.57
C GLN A 372 -2.66 -36.74 -90.86
N ALA A 373 -2.85 -36.23 -92.09
CA ALA A 373 -2.58 -34.84 -92.43
C ALA A 373 -3.49 -33.86 -91.67
N ALA A 374 -4.78 -34.18 -91.53
CA ALA A 374 -5.73 -33.39 -90.75
C ALA A 374 -5.37 -33.37 -89.25
N ALA A 375 -4.95 -34.50 -88.68
CA ALA A 375 -4.51 -34.60 -87.29
C ALA A 375 -3.23 -33.80 -87.02
N ARG A 376 -2.24 -33.85 -87.93
CA ARG A 376 -1.00 -33.06 -87.81
C ARG A 376 -1.24 -31.57 -87.97
N ARG A 377 -2.15 -31.16 -88.85
CA ARG A 377 -2.62 -29.77 -88.96
C ARG A 377 -3.28 -29.29 -87.66
N LYS A 378 -4.14 -30.10 -87.07
CA LYS A 378 -4.77 -29.79 -85.76
C LYS A 378 -3.74 -29.67 -84.63
N ALA A 379 -2.68 -30.49 -84.66
CA ALA A 379 -1.57 -30.39 -83.70
C ALA A 379 -0.74 -29.10 -83.87
N ALA A 380 -0.52 -28.64 -85.11
CA ALA A 380 0.13 -27.36 -85.38
C ALA A 380 -0.70 -26.16 -84.88
N GLU A 381 -2.03 -26.18 -85.11
CA GLU A 381 -2.95 -25.17 -84.56
C GLU A 381 -2.95 -25.16 -83.02
N ALA A 382 -2.90 -26.34 -82.38
CA ALA A 382 -2.79 -26.44 -80.92
C ALA A 382 -1.45 -25.91 -80.38
N ALA A 383 -0.33 -26.18 -81.07
CA ALA A 383 0.97 -25.63 -80.72
C ALA A 383 1.02 -24.10 -80.88
N LYS A 384 0.33 -23.56 -81.89
CA LYS A 384 0.19 -22.12 -82.12
C LYS A 384 -0.59 -21.45 -80.99
N ALA A 385 -1.70 -22.05 -80.55
CA ALA A 385 -2.44 -21.58 -79.38
C ALA A 385 -1.60 -21.63 -78.09
N ALA A 386 -0.78 -22.67 -77.90
CA ALA A 386 0.13 -22.78 -76.76
C ALA A 386 1.22 -21.69 -76.75
N LEU A 387 1.77 -21.33 -77.92
CA LEU A 387 2.70 -20.21 -78.05
C LEU A 387 2.03 -18.87 -77.67
N THR A 388 0.81 -18.62 -78.14
CA THR A 388 0.05 -17.42 -77.77
C THR A 388 -0.17 -17.32 -76.26
N LEU A 389 -0.52 -18.44 -75.61
CA LEU A 389 -0.68 -18.48 -74.15
C LEU A 389 0.64 -18.23 -73.40
N ALA A 390 1.76 -18.78 -73.90
CA ALA A 390 3.07 -18.54 -73.31
C ALA A 390 3.49 -17.06 -73.44
N GLN A 391 3.24 -16.43 -74.59
CA GLN A 391 3.51 -15.00 -74.81
C GLN A 391 2.67 -14.10 -73.89
N GLN A 392 1.41 -14.45 -73.63
CA GLN A 392 0.57 -13.73 -72.65
C GLN A 392 1.13 -13.84 -71.22
N LYS A 393 1.64 -15.02 -70.84
CA LYS A 393 2.28 -15.22 -69.52
C LYS A 393 3.58 -14.44 -69.39
N GLU A 394 4.38 -14.34 -70.45
CA GLU A 394 5.59 -13.50 -70.47
C GLU A 394 5.24 -12.03 -70.26
N GLN A 395 4.23 -11.50 -70.97
CA GLN A 395 3.77 -10.13 -70.78
C GLN A 395 3.30 -9.87 -69.35
N ALA A 396 2.51 -10.78 -68.76
CA ALA A 396 2.07 -10.64 -67.37
C ALA A 396 3.23 -10.66 -66.37
N ALA A 397 4.21 -11.55 -66.55
CA ALA A 397 5.40 -11.60 -65.71
C ALA A 397 6.28 -10.33 -65.87
N GLN A 398 6.34 -9.77 -67.07
CA GLN A 398 7.07 -8.53 -67.35
C GLN A 398 6.43 -7.33 -66.63
N THR A 399 5.10 -7.24 -66.61
CA THR A 399 4.38 -6.22 -65.83
C THR A 399 4.64 -6.37 -64.33
N GLN A 400 4.66 -7.60 -63.81
CA GLN A 400 4.95 -7.87 -62.39
C GLN A 400 6.38 -7.47 -62.01
N ALA A 401 7.37 -7.79 -62.84
CA ALA A 401 8.77 -7.40 -62.60
C ALA A 401 8.93 -5.87 -62.59
N ARG A 402 8.27 -5.16 -63.50
CA ARG A 402 8.27 -3.68 -63.53
C ARG A 402 7.64 -3.08 -62.27
N ALA A 403 6.47 -3.59 -61.85
CA ALA A 403 5.81 -3.14 -60.63
C ALA A 403 6.65 -3.40 -59.36
N ALA A 404 7.37 -4.52 -59.30
CA ALA A 404 8.28 -4.83 -58.20
C ALA A 404 9.50 -3.89 -58.16
N ALA A 405 10.03 -3.52 -59.33
CA ALA A 405 11.12 -2.53 -59.43
C ALA A 405 10.69 -1.12 -58.97
N GLU A 406 9.48 -0.69 -59.32
CA GLU A 406 8.91 0.59 -58.86
C GLU A 406 8.71 0.61 -57.33
N LYS A 407 8.25 -0.50 -56.74
CA LYS A 407 8.12 -0.64 -55.28
C LYS A 407 9.45 -0.58 -54.53
N LEU A 408 10.51 -1.19 -55.09
CA LEU A 408 11.85 -1.09 -54.52
C LEU A 408 12.36 0.35 -54.53
N ALA A 409 12.22 1.06 -55.66
CA ALA A 409 12.65 2.45 -55.77
C ALA A 409 11.94 3.36 -54.75
N ALA A 410 10.64 3.14 -54.52
CA ALA A 410 9.89 3.88 -53.50
C ALA A 410 10.38 3.56 -52.07
N ALA A 411 10.66 2.28 -51.77
CA ALA A 411 11.16 1.88 -50.45
C ALA A 411 12.58 2.39 -50.16
N GLU A 412 13.46 2.44 -51.17
CA GLU A 412 14.80 3.03 -51.05
C GLU A 412 14.76 4.55 -50.84
N ALA A 413 13.83 5.25 -51.51
CA ALA A 413 13.60 6.69 -51.28
C ALA A 413 13.11 6.98 -49.85
N GLU A 414 12.18 6.15 -49.34
CA GLU A 414 11.68 6.24 -47.96
C GLU A 414 12.78 5.99 -46.93
N LYS A 415 13.65 4.99 -47.17
CA LYS A 415 14.83 4.72 -46.34
C LYS A 415 15.76 5.93 -46.28
N LYS A 416 16.08 6.53 -47.43
CA LYS A 416 16.94 7.72 -47.50
C LYS A 416 16.36 8.90 -46.72
N SER A 417 15.06 9.15 -46.85
CA SER A 417 14.36 10.20 -46.11
C SER A 417 14.39 9.97 -44.59
N ALA A 418 14.25 8.72 -44.15
CA ALA A 418 14.33 8.36 -42.73
C ALA A 418 15.76 8.55 -42.15
N GLU A 419 16.80 8.21 -42.91
CA GLU A 419 18.21 8.42 -42.52
C GLU A 419 18.55 9.92 -42.39
N GLU A 420 18.01 10.76 -43.28
CA GLU A 420 18.12 12.22 -43.20
C GLU A 420 17.40 12.77 -41.96
N ALA A 421 16.20 12.28 -41.65
CA ALA A 421 15.44 12.66 -40.46
C ALA A 421 16.16 12.27 -39.15
N LEU A 422 16.79 11.08 -39.11
CA LEU A 422 17.62 10.66 -37.99
C LEU A 422 18.83 11.59 -37.78
N THR A 423 19.46 12.00 -38.87
CA THR A 423 20.57 12.96 -38.82
C THR A 423 20.12 14.30 -38.23
N GLN A 424 18.95 14.80 -38.65
CA GLN A 424 18.37 16.02 -38.07
C GLN A 424 18.04 15.87 -36.58
N ALA A 425 17.51 14.72 -36.16
CA ALA A 425 17.19 14.45 -34.77
C ALA A 425 18.45 14.43 -33.88
N LYS A 426 19.53 13.79 -34.35
CA LYS A 426 20.84 13.81 -33.66
C LYS A 426 21.40 15.22 -33.51
N ASN A 427 21.26 16.05 -34.55
CA ASN A 427 21.68 17.46 -34.49
C ASN A 427 20.85 18.27 -33.47
N ARG A 428 19.55 18.00 -33.34
CA ARG A 428 18.69 18.62 -32.32
C ARG A 428 19.07 18.22 -30.90
N VAL A 429 19.46 16.96 -30.68
CA VAL A 429 19.98 16.50 -29.38
C VAL A 429 21.27 17.23 -29.02
N ALA A 430 22.21 17.35 -29.97
CA ALA A 430 23.44 18.10 -29.77
C ALA A 430 23.17 19.57 -29.42
N ALA A 431 22.25 20.22 -30.13
CA ALA A 431 21.86 21.60 -29.86
C ALA A 431 21.16 21.77 -28.49
N ALA A 432 20.29 20.84 -28.10
CA ALA A 432 19.62 20.86 -26.80
C ALA A 432 20.61 20.67 -25.65
N ILE A 433 21.60 19.77 -25.81
CA ILE A 433 22.67 19.56 -24.82
C ILE A 433 23.51 20.83 -24.68
N ALA A 434 23.88 21.48 -25.80
CA ALA A 434 24.60 22.76 -25.76
C ALA A 434 23.78 23.86 -25.07
N ALA A 435 22.47 23.94 -25.31
CA ALA A 435 21.58 24.89 -24.64
C ALA A 435 21.45 24.62 -23.13
N HIS A 436 21.40 23.34 -22.72
CA HIS A 436 21.41 22.98 -21.31
C HIS A 436 22.73 23.34 -20.62
N GLN A 437 23.86 23.13 -21.30
CA GLN A 437 25.18 23.55 -20.80
C GLN A 437 25.26 25.08 -20.66
N ALA A 438 24.77 25.84 -21.64
CA ALA A 438 24.70 27.30 -21.55
C ALA A 438 23.76 27.78 -20.42
N ALA A 439 22.63 27.10 -20.21
CA ALA A 439 21.72 27.39 -19.10
C ALA A 439 22.38 27.11 -17.73
N GLN A 440 23.09 25.99 -17.60
CA GLN A 440 23.89 25.67 -16.42
C GLN A 440 24.99 26.71 -16.17
N GLU A 441 25.61 27.22 -17.23
CA GLU A 441 26.64 28.27 -17.13
C GLU A 441 26.05 29.63 -16.73
N SER A 442 24.85 29.97 -17.20
CA SER A 442 24.14 31.20 -16.78
C SER A 442 23.65 31.17 -15.31
N ALA A 443 23.49 29.97 -14.76
CA ALA A 443 23.07 29.69 -13.39
C ALA A 443 24.21 29.13 -12.54
N LYS A 444 25.46 29.26 -13.01
CA LYS A 444 26.65 28.61 -12.44
C LYS A 444 26.80 28.88 -10.95
N ASP A 445 26.51 30.10 -10.49
CA ASP A 445 26.58 30.45 -9.06
C ASP A 445 25.58 29.67 -8.20
N LEU A 446 24.37 29.40 -8.69
CA LEU A 446 23.34 28.61 -7.98
C LEU A 446 23.64 27.12 -8.03
N VAL A 447 24.09 26.62 -9.19
CA VAL A 447 24.45 25.21 -9.39
C VAL A 447 25.71 24.85 -8.59
N GLN A 448 26.69 25.76 -8.50
CA GLN A 448 27.88 25.60 -7.66
C GLN A 448 27.51 25.55 -6.17
N LEU A 449 26.52 26.34 -5.73
CA LEU A 449 26.01 26.27 -4.35
C LEU A 449 25.26 24.96 -4.05
N ASP A 450 24.43 24.48 -4.98
CA ASP A 450 23.71 23.21 -4.83
C ASP A 450 24.66 21.98 -4.91
N LEU A 451 25.68 22.04 -5.77
CA LEU A 451 26.73 21.02 -5.89
C LEU A 451 27.65 21.04 -4.66
N ALA A 452 28.03 22.22 -4.18
CA ALA A 452 28.78 22.39 -2.94
C ALA A 452 27.97 21.89 -1.73
N ALA A 453 26.64 22.10 -1.70
CA ALA A 453 25.77 21.56 -0.66
C ALA A 453 25.73 20.03 -0.68
N LYS A 454 25.64 19.41 -1.87
CA LYS A 454 25.70 17.94 -2.02
C LYS A 454 27.06 17.36 -1.64
N GLN A 455 28.15 17.94 -2.13
CA GLN A 455 29.51 17.49 -1.80
C GLN A 455 29.82 17.68 -0.30
N ALA A 456 29.39 18.80 0.29
CA ALA A 456 29.53 19.02 1.73
C ALA A 456 28.65 18.05 2.54
N ALA A 457 27.49 17.62 2.03
CA ALA A 457 26.63 16.64 2.70
C ALA A 457 27.23 15.21 2.65
N GLU A 458 27.82 14.82 1.52
CA GLU A 458 28.52 13.54 1.36
C GLU A 458 29.82 13.52 2.19
N GLU A 459 30.57 14.62 2.20
CA GLU A 459 31.73 14.79 3.08
C GLU A 459 31.31 14.74 4.55
N ALA A 460 30.22 15.41 4.95
CA ALA A 460 29.69 15.34 6.31
C ALA A 460 29.28 13.92 6.71
N ALA A 461 28.70 13.13 5.79
CA ALA A 461 28.33 11.74 6.03
C ALA A 461 29.56 10.84 6.23
N ALA A 462 30.59 11.01 5.40
CA ALA A 462 31.86 10.30 5.53
C ALA A 462 32.61 10.67 6.82
N LYS A 463 32.63 11.96 7.19
CA LYS A 463 33.28 12.46 8.41
C LYS A 463 32.53 12.05 9.67
N ARG A 464 31.19 11.90 9.63
CA ARG A 464 30.39 11.31 10.72
C ARG A 464 30.76 9.85 11.00
N LYS A 465 30.92 9.04 9.96
CA LYS A 465 31.35 7.64 10.11
C LYS A 465 32.74 7.53 10.76
N ALA A 466 33.65 8.47 10.45
CA ALA A 466 34.95 8.57 11.12
C ALA A 466 34.84 9.10 12.57
N ALA A 467 33.94 10.05 12.84
CA ALA A 467 33.67 10.55 14.19
C ALA A 467 33.07 9.47 15.11
N ASP A 468 32.18 8.62 14.59
CA ASP A 468 31.58 7.51 15.34
C ASP A 468 32.61 6.44 15.72
N ALA A 469 33.57 6.15 14.83
CA ALA A 469 34.70 5.25 15.13
C ALA A 469 35.66 5.86 16.16
N ALA A 470 35.95 7.16 16.08
CA ALA A 470 36.75 7.88 17.07
C ALA A 470 36.06 7.94 18.44
N ARG A 471 34.72 8.11 18.47
CA ARG A 471 33.90 8.08 19.69
C ARG A 471 33.99 6.75 20.41
N ALA A 472 33.95 5.64 19.66
CA ALA A 472 34.08 4.30 20.22
C ALA A 472 35.46 4.08 20.90
N ALA A 473 36.53 4.66 20.34
CA ALA A 473 37.88 4.61 20.92
C ALA A 473 38.07 5.58 22.10
N LEU A 474 37.36 6.70 22.12
CA LEU A 474 37.42 7.74 23.16
C LEU A 474 36.68 7.34 24.45
N ALA A 475 35.59 6.58 24.33
CA ALA A 475 34.69 6.22 25.44
C ALA A 475 35.39 5.72 26.73
N PRO A 476 36.35 4.76 26.69
CA PRO A 476 37.02 4.29 27.91
C PRO A 476 37.98 5.33 28.54
N LEU A 477 38.52 6.25 27.75
CA LEU A 477 39.37 7.35 28.24
C LEU A 477 38.54 8.52 28.76
N GLN A 478 37.39 8.82 28.14
CA GLN A 478 36.40 9.78 28.65
C GLN A 478 35.92 9.39 30.04
N GLN A 479 35.68 8.09 30.28
CA GLN A 479 35.27 7.60 31.60
C GLN A 479 36.36 7.83 32.67
N LYS A 480 37.65 7.67 32.30
CA LYS A 480 38.79 7.99 33.18
C LYS A 480 38.97 9.50 33.38
N LEU A 481 38.79 10.29 32.32
CA LEU A 481 38.81 11.76 32.38
C LEU A 481 37.68 12.28 33.25
N GLU A 482 36.48 11.72 33.16
CA GLU A 482 35.30 12.11 33.93
C GLU A 482 35.50 11.79 35.42
N GLN A 483 36.13 10.66 35.74
CA GLN A 483 36.58 10.35 37.11
C GLN A 483 37.67 11.30 37.62
N ALA A 484 38.64 11.67 36.79
CA ALA A 484 39.67 12.66 37.14
C ALA A 484 39.10 14.09 37.22
N ALA A 485 38.12 14.41 36.37
CA ALA A 485 37.37 15.66 36.34
C ALA A 485 36.49 15.78 37.57
N LEU A 486 35.85 14.70 38.01
CA LEU A 486 35.11 14.65 39.27
C LEU A 486 36.04 14.93 40.47
N ARG A 487 37.28 14.41 40.45
CA ARG A 487 38.29 14.72 41.47
C ARG A 487 38.77 16.17 41.39
N ALA A 488 39.05 16.70 40.20
CA ALA A 488 39.44 18.09 40.02
C ALA A 488 38.29 19.08 40.27
N ASN A 489 37.06 18.78 39.86
CA ASN A 489 35.85 19.53 40.20
C ASN A 489 35.55 19.42 41.67
N SER A 490 35.86 18.32 42.36
CA SER A 490 35.76 18.29 43.83
C SER A 490 36.79 19.24 44.46
N ALA A 491 38.03 19.29 43.96
CA ALA A 491 39.05 20.22 44.42
C ALA A 491 38.75 21.69 44.06
N VAL A 492 38.15 21.94 42.88
CA VAL A 492 37.68 23.26 42.44
C VAL A 492 36.40 23.66 43.13
N GLN A 493 35.49 22.73 43.44
CA GLN A 493 34.34 23.00 44.29
C GLN A 493 34.78 23.24 45.72
N GLU A 494 35.84 22.60 46.21
CA GLU A 494 36.45 22.93 47.51
C GLU A 494 37.12 24.31 47.50
N LEU A 495 37.78 24.70 46.40
CA LEU A 495 38.31 26.06 46.20
C LEU A 495 37.19 27.10 46.06
N ALA A 496 36.16 26.81 45.26
CA ALA A 496 35.01 27.69 45.03
C ALA A 496 34.11 27.75 46.26
N GLN A 497 34.02 26.67 47.04
CA GLN A 497 33.43 26.69 48.36
C GLN A 497 34.31 27.48 49.33
N ALA A 498 35.65 27.48 49.21
CA ALA A 498 36.54 28.34 49.99
C ALA A 498 36.46 29.83 49.58
N GLU A 499 36.30 30.14 48.28
CA GLU A 499 36.06 31.49 47.74
C GLU A 499 34.65 31.99 48.03
N ALA A 500 33.64 31.12 47.94
CA ALA A 500 32.27 31.40 48.37
C ALA A 500 32.20 31.57 49.89
N ARG A 501 33.01 30.84 50.66
CA ARG A 501 33.22 31.07 52.10
C ARG A 501 33.92 32.40 52.37
N LYS A 502 34.79 32.88 51.47
CA LYS A 502 35.40 34.23 51.54
C LYS A 502 34.37 35.33 51.24
N LYS A 503 33.61 35.21 50.14
CA LYS A 503 32.58 36.18 49.74
C LYS A 503 31.38 36.20 50.71
N SER A 504 30.97 35.03 51.18
CA SER A 504 30.00 34.87 52.28
C SER A 504 30.52 35.44 53.60
N ALA A 505 31.83 35.42 53.86
CA ALA A 505 32.43 36.08 55.02
C ALA A 505 32.49 37.62 54.86
N GLU A 506 32.66 38.12 53.63
CA GLU A 506 32.56 39.56 53.28
C GLU A 506 31.12 40.09 53.47
N GLU A 507 30.10 39.37 52.98
CA GLU A 507 28.68 39.73 53.13
C GLU A 507 28.15 39.54 54.57
N ALA A 508 28.68 38.55 55.31
CA ALA A 508 28.34 38.30 56.72
C ALA A 508 28.89 39.37 57.69
N LEU A 509 30.03 40.01 57.37
CA LEU A 509 30.59 41.12 58.15
C LEU A 509 29.64 42.33 58.20
N GLU A 510 28.90 42.58 57.11
CA GLU A 510 28.01 43.72 56.95
C GLU A 510 26.65 43.51 57.67
N ALA A 511 26.18 42.27 57.79
CA ALA A 511 24.96 41.89 58.53
C ALA A 511 25.16 41.83 60.07
N LEU A 512 26.38 41.59 60.53
CA LEU A 512 26.73 41.42 61.96
C LEU A 512 26.79 42.71 62.78
N ARG A 513 26.97 43.89 62.14
CA ARG A 513 27.02 45.19 62.84
C ARG A 513 25.70 45.61 63.50
N LYS A 514 24.58 44.92 63.22
CA LYS A 514 23.23 45.27 63.72
C LYS A 514 22.69 44.38 64.86
N ARG A 515 23.34 43.26 65.18
CA ARG A 515 22.77 42.18 66.01
C ARG A 515 23.67 41.83 67.21
N ILE A 516 24.13 42.77 68.01
CA ILE A 516 25.25 42.54 68.95
C ILE A 516 24.91 42.48 70.47
N PRO A 517 23.90 43.20 71.01
CA PRO A 517 23.79 43.32 72.47
C PRO A 517 22.94 42.24 73.17
N GLU A 518 22.11 41.49 72.44
CA GLU A 518 20.95 40.84 73.05
C GLU A 518 21.17 39.39 73.50
N ALA A 519 22.22 38.74 73.03
CA ALA A 519 22.50 37.36 73.37
C ALA A 519 23.69 37.11 74.29
N GLN A 520 24.37 38.17 74.76
CA GLN A 520 25.47 38.14 75.75
C GLN A 520 25.28 37.24 76.97
N LYS A 521 24.04 36.83 77.26
CA LYS A 521 23.64 36.16 78.48
C LYS A 521 23.30 34.68 78.34
N THR A 522 22.95 34.19 77.17
CA THR A 522 22.34 32.84 77.02
C THR A 522 23.21 31.84 76.27
N TYR A 523 24.25 32.32 75.58
CA TYR A 523 25.11 31.56 74.66
C TYR A 523 25.73 30.26 75.20
N GLN A 524 26.43 30.29 76.34
CA GLN A 524 27.25 29.13 76.75
C GLN A 524 26.41 27.90 77.12
N ALA A 525 25.22 28.09 77.69
CA ALA A 525 24.30 27.01 77.99
C ALA A 525 23.68 26.42 76.72
N ASP A 526 23.33 27.27 75.75
CA ASP A 526 22.75 26.84 74.48
C ASP A 526 23.78 26.11 73.59
N GLU A 527 25.07 26.52 73.57
CA GLU A 527 26.11 25.88 72.76
C GLU A 527 26.44 24.46 73.21
N GLN A 528 26.45 24.20 74.52
CA GLN A 528 26.72 22.87 75.04
C GLN A 528 25.54 21.91 74.76
N ALA A 529 24.30 22.39 74.94
CA ALA A 529 23.09 21.66 74.59
C ALA A 529 22.98 21.38 73.06
N ALA A 530 23.48 22.27 72.21
CA ALA A 530 23.52 22.08 70.75
C ALA A 530 24.56 21.05 70.31
N ARG A 531 25.75 21.03 70.92
CA ARG A 531 26.79 20.04 70.61
C ARG A 531 26.38 18.62 71.02
N GLU A 532 25.75 18.47 72.18
CA GLU A 532 25.23 17.18 72.63
C GLU A 532 24.08 16.68 71.72
N ALA A 533 23.19 17.57 71.29
CA ALA A 533 22.11 17.24 70.35
C ALA A 533 22.62 16.90 68.93
N GLU A 534 23.64 17.59 68.41
CA GLU A 534 24.28 17.27 67.12
C GLU A 534 25.07 15.97 67.15
N ALA A 535 25.80 15.73 68.25
CA ALA A 535 26.50 14.46 68.46
C ALA A 535 25.52 13.29 68.54
N ALA A 536 24.32 13.50 69.09
CA ALA A 536 23.24 12.52 69.08
C ALA A 536 22.55 12.36 67.70
N ALA A 537 22.52 13.39 66.85
CA ALA A 537 21.91 13.35 65.52
C ALA A 537 22.81 12.72 64.43
N ALA A 538 24.14 12.80 64.58
CA ALA A 538 25.10 12.20 63.64
C ALA A 538 24.98 10.67 63.46
N PRO A 539 24.86 9.84 64.52
CA PRO A 539 24.65 8.40 64.35
C PRO A 539 23.28 8.09 63.73
N LEU A 540 22.24 8.85 64.04
CA LEU A 540 20.90 8.70 63.46
C LEU A 540 20.88 9.08 61.96
N LYS A 541 21.68 10.06 61.53
CA LYS A 541 21.87 10.39 60.11
C LYS A 541 22.51 9.23 59.35
N ALA A 542 23.58 8.68 59.90
CA ALA A 542 24.27 7.53 59.30
C ALA A 542 23.35 6.32 59.22
N GLU A 543 22.48 6.13 60.22
CA GLU A 543 21.45 5.09 60.21
C GLU A 543 20.36 5.35 59.16
N ALA A 544 19.91 6.59 58.99
CA ALA A 544 18.95 7.00 57.94
C ALA A 544 19.53 6.86 56.53
N ASP A 545 20.77 7.29 56.29
CA ASP A 545 21.45 7.15 55.01
C ASP A 545 21.72 5.67 54.68
N LYS A 546 22.06 4.85 55.70
CA LYS A 546 22.18 3.39 55.56
C LYS A 546 20.83 2.74 55.23
N ALA A 547 19.76 3.14 55.91
CA ALA A 547 18.41 2.68 55.62
C ALA A 547 17.95 3.10 54.21
N ARG A 548 18.33 4.30 53.76
CA ARG A 548 17.99 4.83 52.43
C ARG A 548 18.73 4.09 51.32
N ALA A 549 20.03 3.85 51.51
CA ALA A 549 20.82 3.03 50.60
C ALA A 549 20.28 1.59 50.52
N ALA A 550 19.93 0.99 51.67
CA ALA A 550 19.31 -0.33 51.72
C ALA A 550 17.95 -0.37 51.00
N TYR A 551 17.10 0.65 51.20
CA TYR A 551 15.81 0.76 50.52
C TYR A 551 15.96 0.94 49.01
N LEU A 552 16.84 1.81 48.53
CA LEU A 552 17.06 2.03 47.09
C LEU A 552 17.67 0.79 46.41
N ALA A 553 18.60 0.11 47.08
CA ALA A 553 19.14 -1.15 46.60
C ALA A 553 18.04 -2.23 46.51
N ALA A 554 17.20 -2.35 47.54
CA ALA A 554 16.07 -3.28 47.55
C ALA A 554 15.03 -2.94 46.47
N MET A 555 14.72 -1.66 46.24
CA MET A 555 13.83 -1.21 45.17
C MET A 555 14.35 -1.58 43.79
N LYS A 556 15.65 -1.37 43.52
CA LYS A 556 16.27 -1.78 42.25
C LYS A 556 16.18 -3.29 42.04
N VAL A 557 16.47 -4.08 43.09
CA VAL A 557 16.32 -5.54 43.05
C VAL A 557 14.86 -5.92 42.79
N ALA A 558 13.89 -5.29 43.45
CA ALA A 558 12.48 -5.55 43.23
C ALA A 558 12.05 -5.23 41.79
N GLU A 559 12.51 -4.11 41.21
CA GLU A 559 12.22 -3.73 39.83
C GLU A 559 12.84 -4.70 38.81
N ASP A 560 14.10 -5.10 39.02
CA ASP A 560 14.78 -6.10 38.18
C ASP A 560 14.07 -7.46 38.24
N LYS A 561 13.65 -7.90 39.44
CA LYS A 561 12.90 -9.14 39.64
C LYS A 561 11.50 -9.08 39.03
N ARG A 562 10.81 -7.95 39.12
CA ARG A 562 9.54 -7.70 38.42
C ARG A 562 9.71 -7.73 36.90
N GLY A 563 10.80 -7.17 36.38
CA GLY A 563 11.16 -7.27 34.96
C GLY A 563 11.41 -8.71 34.52
N GLN A 564 12.08 -9.52 35.34
CA GLN A 564 12.28 -10.96 35.11
C GLN A 564 10.94 -11.72 35.12
N ALA A 565 10.08 -11.48 36.10
CA ALA A 565 8.75 -12.08 36.18
C ALA A 565 7.88 -11.74 34.96
N ASN A 566 7.89 -10.48 34.50
CA ASN A 566 7.15 -10.07 33.30
C ASN A 566 7.65 -10.77 32.03
N ARG A 567 8.98 -10.97 31.88
CA ARG A 567 9.54 -11.72 30.74
C ARG A 567 9.16 -13.21 30.79
N ALA A 568 9.25 -13.83 31.96
CA ALA A 568 8.84 -15.23 32.16
C ALA A 568 7.33 -15.40 31.89
N ARG A 569 6.51 -14.45 32.35
CA ARG A 569 5.06 -14.42 32.08
C ARG A 569 4.77 -14.34 30.58
N ALA A 570 5.45 -13.44 29.87
CA ALA A 570 5.28 -13.31 28.43
C ALA A 570 5.69 -14.59 27.68
N ALA A 571 6.74 -15.28 28.12
CA ALA A 571 7.16 -16.56 27.54
C ALA A 571 6.12 -17.67 27.77
N LEU A 572 5.64 -17.83 29.01
CA LEU A 572 4.57 -18.77 29.36
C LEU A 572 3.29 -18.49 28.55
N TYR A 573 2.90 -17.22 28.44
CA TYR A 573 1.69 -16.85 27.72
C TYR A 573 1.80 -17.07 26.22
N ARG A 574 2.98 -16.91 25.61
CA ARG A 574 3.19 -17.31 24.22
C ARG A 574 3.00 -18.81 24.01
N LEU A 575 3.51 -19.62 24.92
CA LEU A 575 3.36 -21.08 24.85
C LEU A 575 1.89 -21.49 24.99
N ARG A 576 1.21 -20.98 26.02
CA ARG A 576 -0.23 -21.22 26.24
C ARG A 576 -1.07 -20.74 25.05
N ALA A 577 -0.78 -19.56 24.52
CA ALA A 577 -1.47 -19.01 23.36
C ALA A 577 -1.24 -19.87 22.11
N ALA A 578 -0.01 -20.36 21.88
CA ALA A 578 0.28 -21.26 20.75
C ALA A 578 -0.49 -22.59 20.85
N ARG A 579 -0.59 -23.18 22.05
CA ARG A 579 -1.37 -24.39 22.30
C ARG A 579 -2.87 -24.17 22.10
N GLN A 580 -3.41 -23.12 22.72
CA GLN A 580 -4.83 -22.78 22.59
C GLN A 580 -5.21 -22.46 21.14
N LEU A 581 -4.35 -21.73 20.41
CA LEU A 581 -4.55 -21.46 18.99
C LEU A 581 -4.58 -22.75 18.17
N THR A 582 -3.68 -23.70 18.47
CA THR A 582 -3.67 -24.99 17.76
C THR A 582 -4.98 -25.74 17.99
N ALA A 583 -5.45 -25.83 19.24
CA ALA A 583 -6.72 -26.49 19.59
C ALA A 583 -7.96 -25.81 18.98
N LEU A 584 -7.89 -24.48 18.80
CA LEU A 584 -8.98 -23.70 18.19
C LEU A 584 -9.03 -23.87 16.66
N MET A 585 -7.85 -23.90 16.03
CA MET A 585 -7.73 -23.80 14.58
C MET A 585 -7.69 -25.15 13.88
N GLU A 586 -7.30 -26.21 14.59
CA GLU A 586 -7.06 -27.53 14.04
C GLU A 586 -8.04 -28.57 14.58
N SER A 587 -8.33 -29.58 13.75
CA SER A 587 -9.00 -30.79 14.21
C SER A 587 -7.96 -31.82 14.63
N PRO A 588 -8.20 -32.59 15.71
CA PRO A 588 -7.31 -33.69 16.10
C PRO A 588 -7.37 -34.88 15.12
N GLU A 589 -8.36 -34.91 14.22
CA GLU A 589 -8.50 -35.99 13.25
C GLU A 589 -7.43 -35.92 12.15
N PRO A 590 -6.79 -37.06 11.78
CA PRO A 590 -5.85 -37.08 10.69
C PRO A 590 -6.57 -36.84 9.36
N PRO A 591 -6.02 -36.02 8.44
CA PRO A 591 -6.64 -35.75 7.15
C PRO A 591 -6.67 -37.03 6.29
N LYS A 592 -7.83 -37.32 5.71
CA LYS A 592 -8.05 -38.45 4.79
C LYS A 592 -8.47 -37.93 3.41
N PRO A 593 -8.02 -38.54 2.30
CA PRO A 593 -8.50 -38.14 0.98
C PRO A 593 -10.02 -38.28 0.86
N ALA A 594 -10.72 -37.21 0.49
CA ALA A 594 -12.16 -37.22 0.23
C ALA A 594 -12.46 -37.38 -1.27
N ASN A 595 -11.56 -36.88 -2.13
CA ASN A 595 -11.66 -37.03 -3.58
C ASN A 595 -10.26 -37.11 -4.23
N ARG A 596 -10.22 -37.20 -5.57
CA ARG A 596 -8.98 -37.36 -6.34
C ARG A 596 -8.01 -36.18 -6.22
N ILE A 597 -8.48 -34.95 -5.91
CA ILE A 597 -7.59 -33.81 -5.62
C ILE A 597 -6.68 -34.16 -4.44
N ASP A 598 -7.26 -34.71 -3.39
CA ASP A 598 -6.55 -35.04 -2.17
C ASP A 598 -5.55 -36.17 -2.37
N GLU A 599 -5.90 -37.18 -3.17
CA GLU A 599 -4.98 -38.26 -3.51
C GLU A 599 -3.70 -37.73 -4.18
N ILE A 600 -3.86 -36.82 -5.16
CA ILE A 600 -2.75 -36.23 -5.90
C ILE A 600 -1.91 -35.32 -4.98
N VAL A 601 -2.55 -34.44 -4.21
CA VAL A 601 -1.87 -33.52 -3.30
C VAL A 601 -1.15 -34.30 -2.20
N PHE A 602 -1.80 -35.28 -1.58
CA PHE A 602 -1.21 -36.05 -0.49
C PHE A 602 -0.06 -36.94 -0.97
N ALA A 603 -0.13 -37.48 -2.19
CA ALA A 603 1.00 -38.17 -2.80
C ALA A 603 2.22 -37.24 -2.90
N LYS A 604 2.02 -35.98 -3.32
CA LYS A 604 3.09 -34.98 -3.39
C LYS A 604 3.63 -34.59 -2.02
N LEU A 605 2.76 -34.35 -1.04
CA LEU A 605 3.15 -34.02 0.33
C LEU A 605 3.92 -35.15 1.00
N LYS A 606 3.47 -36.40 0.81
CA LYS A 606 4.15 -37.60 1.30
C LYS A 606 5.56 -37.73 0.71
N ALA A 607 5.73 -37.46 -0.59
CA ALA A 607 7.05 -37.46 -1.22
C ALA A 607 8.00 -36.38 -0.66
N LEU A 608 7.46 -35.28 -0.13
CA LEU A 608 8.23 -34.22 0.53
C LEU A 608 8.39 -34.44 2.04
N GLY A 609 7.85 -35.52 2.61
CA GLY A 609 7.87 -35.77 4.05
C GLY A 609 7.02 -34.79 4.87
N ILE A 610 6.05 -34.12 4.24
CA ILE A 610 5.19 -33.12 4.89
C ILE A 610 3.90 -33.80 5.34
N GLN A 611 3.56 -33.65 6.62
CA GLN A 611 2.30 -34.14 7.20
C GLN A 611 1.32 -32.97 7.34
N PRO A 612 0.23 -32.95 6.55
CA PRO A 612 -0.79 -31.93 6.67
C PRO A 612 -1.67 -32.15 7.92
N VAL A 613 -2.35 -31.11 8.37
CA VAL A 613 -3.29 -31.15 9.50
C VAL A 613 -4.63 -30.56 9.06
N LEU A 614 -5.75 -31.11 9.55
CA LEU A 614 -7.09 -30.63 9.21
C LEU A 614 -7.46 -29.40 10.05
N CYS A 615 -8.23 -28.48 9.49
CA CYS A 615 -8.80 -27.36 10.25
C CYS A 615 -10.01 -27.79 11.09
N SER A 616 -10.26 -27.03 12.17
CA SER A 616 -11.45 -27.20 13.00
C SER A 616 -12.73 -26.83 12.24
N ASP A 617 -13.89 -27.27 12.75
CA ASP A 617 -15.19 -26.94 12.13
C ASP A 617 -15.50 -25.45 12.15
N ALA A 618 -15.06 -24.73 13.19
CA ALA A 618 -15.17 -23.28 13.28
C ALA A 618 -14.40 -22.58 12.16
N VAL A 619 -13.16 -23.03 11.92
CA VAL A 619 -12.33 -22.52 10.82
C VAL A 619 -12.96 -22.83 9.47
N PHE A 620 -13.36 -24.09 9.25
CA PHE A 620 -14.01 -24.49 8.00
C PHE A 620 -15.28 -23.68 7.71
N LEU A 621 -16.17 -23.54 8.69
CA LEU A 621 -17.42 -22.81 8.55
C LEU A 621 -17.17 -21.37 8.10
N ARG A 622 -16.32 -20.64 8.84
CA ARG A 622 -16.02 -19.23 8.55
C ARG A 622 -15.37 -19.10 7.18
N ARG A 623 -14.40 -19.96 6.88
CA ARG A 623 -13.67 -19.98 5.60
C ARG A 623 -14.61 -20.23 4.42
N ALA A 624 -15.47 -21.24 4.52
CA ALA A 624 -16.44 -21.60 3.47
C ALA A 624 -17.41 -20.46 3.17
N TYR A 625 -17.95 -19.81 4.21
CA TYR A 625 -18.81 -18.62 4.02
C TYR A 625 -18.06 -17.47 3.33
N LEU A 626 -16.84 -17.17 3.77
CA LEU A 626 -16.04 -16.09 3.18
C LEU A 626 -15.57 -16.39 1.75
N ASP A 627 -15.29 -17.64 1.40
CA ASP A 627 -14.82 -18.04 0.05
C ASP A 627 -15.96 -18.32 -0.94
N VAL A 628 -17.12 -18.77 -0.47
CA VAL A 628 -18.23 -19.13 -1.34
C VAL A 628 -19.18 -17.95 -1.53
N THR A 629 -19.49 -17.21 -0.47
CA THR A 629 -20.52 -16.15 -0.49
C THR A 629 -20.00 -14.76 -0.13
N GLY A 630 -18.76 -14.63 0.33
CA GLY A 630 -18.21 -13.33 0.73
C GLY A 630 -18.95 -12.69 1.91
N LYS A 631 -19.58 -13.49 2.78
CA LYS A 631 -20.29 -13.03 3.99
C LYS A 631 -19.88 -13.86 5.21
N LEU A 632 -20.30 -13.44 6.40
CA LEU A 632 -20.18 -14.27 7.61
C LEU A 632 -21.46 -15.08 7.84
N PRO A 633 -21.39 -16.27 8.46
CA PRO A 633 -22.60 -16.93 8.96
C PRO A 633 -23.29 -16.07 10.02
N THR A 634 -24.61 -16.19 10.14
CA THR A 634 -25.31 -15.66 11.32
C THR A 634 -24.93 -16.46 12.57
N ALA A 635 -25.13 -15.89 13.76
CA ALA A 635 -24.82 -16.60 15.01
C ALA A 635 -25.59 -17.93 15.14
N ASP A 636 -26.84 -17.97 14.68
CA ASP A 636 -27.67 -19.17 14.72
C ASP A 636 -27.20 -20.22 13.70
N GLN A 637 -26.82 -19.78 12.49
CA GLN A 637 -26.22 -20.67 11.49
C GLN A 637 -24.90 -21.27 11.99
N ALA A 638 -24.05 -20.44 12.62
CA ALA A 638 -22.79 -20.89 13.18
C ALA A 638 -23.00 -21.89 14.32
N ARG A 639 -23.89 -21.57 15.27
CA ARG A 639 -24.27 -22.49 16.35
C ARG A 639 -24.79 -23.81 15.80
N ALA A 640 -25.74 -23.79 14.87
CA ALA A 640 -26.35 -24.99 14.31
C ALA A 640 -25.30 -25.90 13.66
N PHE A 641 -24.38 -25.32 12.88
CA PHE A 641 -23.31 -26.08 12.21
C PHE A 641 -22.28 -26.66 13.19
N LEU A 642 -21.92 -25.90 14.23
CA LEU A 642 -20.94 -26.34 15.22
C LEU A 642 -21.49 -27.43 16.15
N LEU A 643 -22.81 -27.43 16.40
CA LEU A 643 -23.49 -28.46 17.20
C LEU A 643 -23.87 -29.70 16.38
N ASP A 644 -23.93 -29.60 15.04
CA ASP A 644 -24.18 -30.74 14.17
C ASP A 644 -23.00 -31.73 14.20
N THR A 645 -23.28 -33.00 14.45
CA THR A 645 -22.28 -34.08 14.50
C THR A 645 -22.31 -34.97 13.25
N SER A 646 -23.12 -34.62 12.25
CA SER A 646 -23.28 -35.40 11.03
C SER A 646 -21.97 -35.44 10.21
N PRO A 647 -21.50 -36.63 9.78
CA PRO A 647 -20.22 -36.76 9.07
C PRO A 647 -20.19 -36.06 7.70
N GLY A 648 -21.35 -35.80 7.09
CA GLY A 648 -21.50 -35.11 5.81
C GLY A 648 -21.73 -33.60 5.89
N LYS A 649 -21.76 -33.01 7.10
CA LYS A 649 -22.20 -31.61 7.30
C LYS A 649 -21.38 -30.58 6.50
N ARG A 650 -20.07 -30.81 6.33
CA ARG A 650 -19.18 -29.91 5.58
C ARG A 650 -19.55 -29.86 4.10
N ALA A 651 -19.77 -31.02 3.48
CA ALA A 651 -20.20 -31.10 2.08
C ALA A 651 -21.60 -30.52 1.88
N ALA A 652 -22.54 -30.84 2.78
CA ALA A 652 -23.89 -30.29 2.75
C ALA A 652 -23.91 -28.76 2.88
N LEU A 653 -23.00 -28.19 3.70
CA LEU A 653 -22.84 -26.75 3.81
C LEU A 653 -22.41 -26.13 2.47
N ILE A 654 -21.40 -26.70 1.80
CA ILE A 654 -20.95 -26.21 0.48
C ILE A 654 -22.06 -26.29 -0.55
N ASP A 655 -22.81 -27.39 -0.58
CA ASP A 655 -23.94 -27.56 -1.49
C ASP A 655 -25.02 -26.50 -1.26
N ARG A 656 -25.32 -26.17 0.00
CA ARG A 656 -26.23 -25.08 0.33
C ARG A 656 -25.68 -23.72 -0.13
N LEU A 657 -24.45 -23.38 0.26
CA LEU A 657 -23.86 -22.07 -0.03
C LEU A 657 -23.73 -21.78 -1.53
N LEU A 658 -23.41 -22.79 -2.35
CA LEU A 658 -23.34 -22.65 -3.81
C LEU A 658 -24.72 -22.40 -4.46
N ASN A 659 -25.83 -22.60 -3.74
CA ASN A 659 -27.20 -22.33 -4.19
C ASN A 659 -27.77 -21.01 -3.62
N GLU A 660 -27.05 -20.31 -2.75
CA GLU A 660 -27.50 -19.03 -2.17
C GLU A 660 -27.29 -17.87 -3.17
N PRO A 661 -28.15 -16.85 -3.17
CA PRO A 661 -27.95 -15.63 -3.97
C PRO A 661 -26.61 -14.93 -3.68
N ASP A 662 -26.15 -14.97 -2.43
CA ASP A 662 -24.89 -14.35 -2.00
C ASP A 662 -23.66 -14.91 -2.74
N HIS A 663 -23.72 -16.19 -3.18
CA HIS A 663 -22.69 -16.76 -4.05
C HIS A 663 -22.62 -16.04 -5.39
N VAL A 664 -23.77 -15.67 -5.94
CA VAL A 664 -23.82 -14.96 -7.23
C VAL A 664 -23.17 -13.59 -7.10
N ASP A 665 -23.49 -12.83 -6.05
CA ASP A 665 -22.95 -11.49 -5.82
C ASP A 665 -21.42 -11.52 -5.66
N TYR A 666 -20.92 -12.40 -4.80
CA TYR A 666 -19.48 -12.50 -4.55
C TYR A 666 -18.69 -12.92 -5.79
N TRP A 667 -19.19 -13.87 -6.56
CA TRP A 667 -18.51 -14.32 -7.76
C TRP A 667 -18.68 -13.34 -8.94
N ALA A 668 -19.79 -12.59 -9.01
CA ALA A 668 -19.94 -11.48 -9.95
C ALA A 668 -18.94 -10.36 -9.67
N MET A 669 -18.68 -10.05 -8.39
CA MET A 669 -17.63 -9.11 -7.98
C MET A 669 -16.25 -9.56 -8.47
N LYS A 670 -15.89 -10.84 -8.27
CA LYS A 670 -14.62 -11.41 -8.76
C LYS A 670 -14.48 -11.31 -10.27
N TRP A 671 -15.55 -11.64 -11.00
CA TRP A 671 -15.57 -11.49 -12.46
C TRP A 671 -15.51 -10.02 -12.90
N GLY A 672 -16.12 -9.11 -12.14
CA GLY A 672 -16.08 -7.67 -12.40
C GLY A 672 -14.66 -7.11 -12.40
N ASP A 673 -13.78 -7.64 -11.55
CA ASP A 673 -12.37 -7.27 -11.52
C ASP A 673 -11.65 -7.67 -12.81
N ILE A 674 -11.81 -8.91 -13.25
CA ILE A 674 -11.16 -9.45 -14.47
C ILE A 674 -11.72 -8.79 -15.74
N LEU A 675 -13.03 -8.54 -15.77
CA LEU A 675 -13.75 -8.01 -16.92
C LEU A 675 -13.70 -6.48 -17.03
N ARG A 676 -13.02 -5.82 -16.08
CA ARG A 676 -12.86 -4.36 -16.04
C ARG A 676 -14.20 -3.63 -16.04
N ILE A 677 -15.11 -4.00 -15.14
CA ILE A 677 -16.41 -3.31 -15.04
C ILE A 677 -16.22 -2.00 -14.28
N LYS A 678 -15.94 -0.91 -15.03
CA LYS A 678 -15.66 0.43 -14.48
C LYS A 678 -16.11 1.57 -15.41
N ALA A 679 -16.82 2.56 -14.85
CA ALA A 679 -17.35 3.69 -15.61
C ALA A 679 -16.39 4.85 -15.87
N GLU A 680 -15.41 5.05 -14.99
CA GLU A 680 -14.46 6.15 -15.05
C GLU A 680 -13.22 5.80 -15.90
N PHE A 681 -12.39 6.81 -16.18
CA PHE A 681 -11.04 6.62 -16.68
C PHE A 681 -10.26 5.61 -15.81
N PRO A 682 -9.45 4.72 -16.40
CA PRO A 682 -9.12 4.66 -17.83
C PRO A 682 -10.09 3.81 -18.69
N VAL A 683 -11.02 3.07 -18.08
CA VAL A 683 -11.88 2.07 -18.75
C VAL A 683 -13.06 2.67 -19.52
N LYS A 684 -13.74 3.68 -18.95
CA LYS A 684 -14.82 4.46 -19.62
C LYS A 684 -16.05 3.66 -20.09
N VAL A 685 -16.46 2.62 -19.35
CA VAL A 685 -17.72 1.89 -19.60
C VAL A 685 -18.85 2.60 -18.86
N TRP A 686 -19.40 3.65 -19.48
CA TRP A 686 -20.42 4.55 -18.91
C TRP A 686 -21.45 3.82 -18.01
N PRO A 687 -21.97 4.43 -16.93
CA PRO A 687 -22.68 3.70 -15.86
C PRO A 687 -23.79 2.76 -16.32
N ASN A 688 -24.63 3.17 -17.29
CA ASN A 688 -25.66 2.30 -17.88
C ASN A 688 -25.06 1.02 -18.51
N ALA A 689 -23.93 1.18 -19.20
CA ALA A 689 -23.19 0.09 -19.82
C ALA A 689 -22.51 -0.81 -18.77
N ALA A 690 -21.95 -0.21 -17.70
CA ALA A 690 -21.33 -0.97 -16.61
C ALA A 690 -22.38 -1.81 -15.86
N GLN A 691 -23.57 -1.25 -15.62
CA GLN A 691 -24.70 -1.97 -15.03
C GLN A 691 -25.20 -3.09 -15.95
N ALA A 692 -25.39 -2.84 -17.24
CA ALA A 692 -25.79 -3.87 -18.20
C ALA A 692 -24.76 -5.00 -18.28
N TYR A 693 -23.47 -4.66 -18.21
CA TYR A 693 -22.39 -5.64 -18.23
C TYR A 693 -22.36 -6.48 -16.96
N HIS A 694 -22.39 -5.83 -15.78
CA HIS A 694 -22.45 -6.50 -14.49
C HIS A 694 -23.67 -7.40 -14.38
N ARG A 695 -24.84 -6.92 -14.79
CA ARG A 695 -26.09 -7.69 -14.77
C ARG A 695 -25.97 -8.97 -15.61
N TRP A 696 -25.38 -8.90 -16.79
CA TRP A 696 -25.17 -10.10 -17.61
C TRP A 696 -24.21 -11.10 -16.95
N VAL A 697 -23.14 -10.62 -16.30
CA VAL A 697 -22.22 -11.48 -15.53
C VAL A 697 -22.96 -12.15 -14.38
N TRP A 698 -23.70 -11.37 -13.60
CA TRP A 698 -24.50 -11.84 -12.47
C TRP A 698 -25.53 -12.89 -12.92
N GLU A 699 -26.31 -12.61 -13.97
CA GLU A 699 -27.32 -13.54 -14.51
C GLU A 699 -26.68 -14.83 -15.06
N SER A 700 -25.48 -14.73 -15.63
CA SER A 700 -24.74 -15.90 -16.13
C SER A 700 -24.33 -16.82 -14.98
N ILE A 701 -23.90 -16.27 -13.85
CA ILE A 701 -23.54 -17.05 -12.66
C ILE A 701 -24.79 -17.63 -12.00
N ALA A 702 -25.85 -16.81 -11.83
CA ALA A 702 -27.11 -17.23 -11.23
C ALA A 702 -27.75 -18.43 -11.96
N ARG A 703 -27.67 -18.43 -13.30
CA ARG A 703 -28.21 -19.52 -14.14
C ARG A 703 -27.24 -20.69 -14.33
N ASN A 704 -26.08 -20.67 -13.66
CA ASN A 704 -24.99 -21.62 -13.87
C ASN A 704 -24.66 -21.82 -15.37
N LYS A 705 -24.55 -20.71 -16.11
CA LYS A 705 -24.23 -20.75 -17.54
C LYS A 705 -22.90 -21.47 -17.73
N ARG A 706 -22.88 -22.42 -18.67
CA ARG A 706 -21.66 -23.15 -19.02
C ARG A 706 -20.57 -22.17 -19.45
N TYR A 707 -19.34 -22.41 -19.00
CA TYR A 707 -18.26 -21.43 -19.19
C TYR A 707 -17.86 -21.24 -20.66
N ASP A 708 -17.94 -22.30 -21.48
CA ASP A 708 -17.79 -22.21 -22.93
C ASP A 708 -18.83 -21.29 -23.58
N GLN A 709 -20.10 -21.40 -23.16
CA GLN A 709 -21.16 -20.50 -23.62
C GLN A 709 -20.92 -19.07 -23.14
N PHE A 710 -20.53 -18.87 -21.88
CA PHE A 710 -20.15 -17.56 -21.34
C PHE A 710 -19.05 -16.90 -22.18
N ALA A 711 -17.98 -17.64 -22.50
CA ALA A 711 -16.86 -17.16 -23.30
C ALA A 711 -17.27 -16.87 -24.75
N ARG A 712 -18.09 -17.76 -25.36
CA ARG A 712 -18.59 -17.54 -26.72
C ARG A 712 -19.45 -16.28 -26.80
N GLU A 713 -20.42 -16.13 -25.91
CA GLU A 713 -21.27 -14.92 -25.85
C GLU A 713 -20.43 -13.65 -25.63
N LEU A 714 -19.45 -13.69 -24.73
CA LEU A 714 -18.54 -12.57 -24.47
C LEU A 714 -17.79 -12.12 -25.73
N LEU A 715 -17.33 -13.08 -26.55
CA LEU A 715 -16.57 -12.82 -27.77
C LEU A 715 -17.45 -12.43 -28.95
N THR A 716 -18.56 -13.12 -29.20
CA THR A 716 -19.28 -13.03 -30.48
C THR A 716 -20.46 -12.06 -30.46
N SER A 717 -20.84 -11.53 -29.30
CA SER A 717 -21.99 -10.62 -29.20
C SER A 717 -21.81 -9.34 -30.02
N SER A 718 -22.93 -8.86 -30.56
CA SER A 718 -23.04 -7.58 -31.27
C SER A 718 -24.31 -6.86 -30.81
N GLY A 719 -24.26 -5.53 -30.71
CA GLY A 719 -25.38 -4.71 -30.29
C GLY A 719 -24.96 -3.49 -29.47
N SER A 720 -25.97 -2.80 -28.94
CA SER A 720 -25.78 -1.63 -28.07
C SER A 720 -25.10 -2.03 -26.76
N ASN A 721 -24.09 -1.26 -26.36
CA ASN A 721 -23.44 -1.38 -25.05
C ASN A 721 -24.38 -1.11 -23.86
N PHE A 722 -25.54 -0.48 -24.05
CA PHE A 722 -26.54 -0.27 -23.00
C PHE A 722 -27.58 -1.39 -22.92
N ARG A 723 -27.72 -2.22 -23.96
CA ARG A 723 -28.77 -3.26 -24.04
C ARG A 723 -28.20 -4.67 -24.06
N VAL A 724 -27.00 -4.86 -24.60
CA VAL A 724 -26.34 -6.16 -24.75
C VAL A 724 -25.11 -6.20 -23.86
N GLY A 725 -25.28 -6.64 -22.61
CA GLY A 725 -24.22 -6.70 -21.59
C GLY A 725 -22.81 -7.13 -22.07
N PRO A 726 -22.64 -8.30 -22.73
CA PRO A 726 -21.32 -8.83 -23.08
C PRO A 726 -20.51 -7.97 -24.07
N VAL A 727 -21.16 -7.13 -24.90
CA VAL A 727 -20.42 -6.27 -25.84
C VAL A 727 -19.54 -5.25 -25.12
N ASN A 728 -19.80 -5.00 -23.83
CA ASN A 728 -18.99 -4.12 -23.01
C ASN A 728 -17.58 -4.65 -22.75
N PHE A 729 -17.32 -5.94 -22.98
CA PHE A 729 -15.96 -6.46 -23.01
C PHE A 729 -15.07 -5.66 -23.96
N TYR A 730 -15.57 -5.37 -25.18
CA TYR A 730 -14.87 -4.57 -26.18
C TYR A 730 -14.79 -3.08 -25.81
N ARG A 731 -15.83 -2.55 -25.15
CA ARG A 731 -15.87 -1.16 -24.68
C ARG A 731 -14.90 -0.89 -23.53
N ALA A 732 -14.67 -1.90 -22.69
CA ALA A 732 -13.78 -1.83 -21.53
C ALA A 732 -12.28 -1.87 -21.91
N ILE A 733 -11.97 -2.22 -23.16
CA ILE A 733 -10.59 -2.28 -23.67
C ILE A 733 -10.18 -0.89 -24.13
N GLN A 734 -9.10 -0.37 -23.54
CA GLN A 734 -8.57 0.96 -23.86
C GLN A 734 -7.95 1.02 -25.26
N ASN A 735 -7.12 0.02 -25.58
CA ASN A 735 -6.54 -0.12 -26.90
C ASN A 735 -7.45 -0.96 -27.81
N ARG A 736 -8.30 -0.29 -28.58
CA ARG A 736 -9.27 -0.94 -29.48
C ARG A 736 -8.66 -1.45 -30.80
N THR A 737 -7.32 -1.44 -30.95
CA THR A 737 -6.70 -2.13 -32.10
C THR A 737 -6.91 -3.64 -31.99
N PRO A 738 -6.85 -4.39 -33.11
CA PRO A 738 -6.98 -5.84 -33.08
C PRO A 738 -5.97 -6.52 -32.15
N GLU A 739 -4.75 -5.98 -32.04
CA GLU A 739 -3.71 -6.45 -31.11
C GLU A 739 -4.08 -6.18 -29.65
N GLY A 740 -4.65 -5.01 -29.36
CA GLY A 740 -5.12 -4.66 -28.01
C GLY A 740 -6.29 -5.53 -27.56
N ILE A 741 -7.21 -5.84 -28.47
CA ILE A 741 -8.31 -6.78 -28.22
C ILE A 741 -7.75 -8.19 -27.99
N ALA A 742 -6.85 -8.66 -28.85
CA ALA A 742 -6.20 -9.96 -28.67
C ALA A 742 -5.48 -10.07 -27.31
N ALA A 743 -4.82 -9.00 -26.86
CA ALA A 743 -4.17 -8.95 -25.55
C ALA A 743 -5.17 -9.15 -24.40
N ALA A 744 -6.29 -8.44 -24.46
CA ALA A 744 -7.35 -8.54 -23.46
C ALA A 744 -8.01 -9.92 -23.44
N VAL A 745 -8.26 -10.51 -24.62
CA VAL A 745 -8.83 -11.86 -24.74
C VAL A 745 -7.89 -12.92 -24.18
N ALA A 746 -6.61 -12.87 -24.52
CA ALA A 746 -5.64 -13.82 -24.02
C ALA A 746 -5.44 -13.72 -22.49
N LEU A 747 -5.40 -12.51 -21.93
CA LEU A 747 -5.33 -12.34 -20.47
C LEU A 747 -6.59 -12.90 -19.78
N THR A 748 -7.77 -12.58 -20.33
CA THR A 748 -9.06 -12.92 -19.72
C THR A 748 -9.38 -14.41 -19.84
N LEU A 749 -9.28 -14.99 -21.03
CA LEU A 749 -9.78 -16.33 -21.35
C LEU A 749 -8.67 -17.38 -21.52
N MET A 750 -7.41 -16.98 -21.70
CA MET A 750 -6.27 -17.90 -21.86
C MET A 750 -5.27 -17.85 -20.71
N GLY A 751 -5.39 -16.85 -19.81
CA GLY A 751 -4.50 -16.68 -18.66
C GLY A 751 -3.07 -16.33 -19.06
N SER A 752 -2.87 -15.70 -20.22
CA SER A 752 -1.54 -15.39 -20.76
C SER A 752 -1.35 -13.90 -21.03
N ARG A 753 -0.20 -13.37 -20.60
CA ARG A 753 0.26 -12.01 -20.91
C ARG A 753 0.95 -11.99 -22.27
N ILE A 754 0.23 -11.61 -23.33
CA ILE A 754 0.68 -11.79 -24.72
C ILE A 754 2.00 -11.10 -25.06
N HIS A 755 2.43 -10.10 -24.28
CA HIS A 755 3.72 -9.42 -24.46
C HIS A 755 4.90 -10.42 -24.42
N SER A 756 4.74 -11.54 -23.73
CA SER A 756 5.71 -12.64 -23.66
C SER A 756 5.72 -13.55 -24.89
N TRP A 757 4.72 -13.47 -25.77
CA TRP A 757 4.62 -14.30 -26.97
C TRP A 757 5.44 -13.74 -28.14
N PRO A 758 5.91 -14.59 -29.07
CA PRO A 758 6.49 -14.15 -30.33
C PRO A 758 5.56 -13.22 -31.12
N GLU A 759 6.14 -12.31 -31.91
CA GLU A 759 5.40 -11.31 -32.67
C GLU A 759 4.43 -11.95 -33.66
N GLU A 760 4.83 -13.05 -34.31
CA GLU A 760 4.02 -13.79 -35.28
C GLU A 760 2.76 -14.37 -34.64
N ARG A 761 2.87 -14.90 -33.40
CA ARG A 761 1.73 -15.45 -32.66
C ARG A 761 0.74 -14.34 -32.29
N ARG A 762 1.24 -13.18 -31.85
CA ARG A 762 0.41 -12.01 -31.53
C ARG A 762 -0.33 -11.49 -32.76
N ALA A 763 0.40 -11.31 -33.87
CA ALA A 763 -0.16 -10.83 -35.12
C ALA A 763 -1.20 -11.80 -35.68
N GLY A 764 -0.94 -13.12 -35.62
CA GLY A 764 -1.89 -14.15 -36.05
C GLY A 764 -3.20 -14.10 -35.26
N MET A 765 -3.14 -13.94 -33.94
CA MET A 765 -4.32 -13.80 -33.08
C MET A 765 -5.09 -12.50 -33.34
N ALA A 766 -4.39 -11.40 -33.63
CA ALA A 766 -5.02 -10.10 -33.90
C ALA A 766 -5.95 -10.14 -35.12
N VAL A 767 -5.68 -10.99 -36.13
CA VAL A 767 -6.51 -11.11 -37.34
C VAL A 767 -7.98 -11.43 -37.02
N PHE A 768 -8.25 -12.24 -35.99
CA PHE A 768 -9.61 -12.61 -35.59
C PHE A 768 -10.44 -11.46 -35.01
N PHE A 769 -9.79 -10.36 -34.64
CA PHE A 769 -10.45 -9.16 -34.09
C PHE A 769 -10.37 -7.96 -35.05
N SER A 770 -9.89 -8.18 -36.28
CA SER A 770 -9.70 -7.13 -37.30
C SER A 770 -11.00 -6.55 -37.87
N GLN A 771 -12.14 -7.18 -37.58
CA GLN A 771 -13.46 -6.79 -38.09
C GLN A 771 -14.42 -6.40 -36.95
N VAL A 772 -13.90 -5.92 -35.81
CA VAL A 772 -14.72 -5.34 -34.74
C VAL A 772 -14.98 -3.87 -35.05
N GLY A 773 -16.23 -3.56 -35.37
CA GLY A 773 -16.71 -2.21 -35.65
C GLY A 773 -17.39 -1.56 -34.44
N TYR A 774 -17.32 -0.23 -34.41
CA TYR A 774 -17.96 0.61 -33.40
C TYR A 774 -18.76 1.72 -34.08
N LYS A 775 -20.03 1.89 -33.70
CA LYS A 775 -20.91 2.91 -34.28
C LYS A 775 -21.64 3.67 -33.17
N PRO A 776 -21.56 5.01 -33.12
CA PRO A 776 -22.35 5.79 -32.16
C PRO A 776 -23.84 5.72 -32.50
N THR A 777 -24.70 5.96 -31.51
CA THR A 777 -26.15 6.13 -31.72
C THR A 777 -26.56 7.57 -31.39
N SER A 778 -27.86 7.86 -31.52
CA SER A 778 -28.44 9.12 -31.04
C SER A 778 -28.50 9.21 -29.50
N GLU A 779 -28.47 8.08 -28.80
CA GLU A 779 -28.44 8.07 -27.34
C GLU A 779 -27.01 8.41 -26.86
N TRP A 780 -26.87 9.45 -26.05
CA TRP A 780 -25.57 9.93 -25.61
C TRP A 780 -24.78 8.83 -24.89
N LYS A 781 -23.52 8.63 -25.29
CA LYS A 781 -22.58 7.60 -24.79
C LYS A 781 -22.95 6.14 -25.12
N GLU A 782 -24.06 5.91 -25.82
CA GLU A 782 -24.37 4.61 -26.39
C GLU A 782 -23.53 4.38 -27.68
N GLU A 783 -23.03 3.16 -27.82
CA GLU A 783 -22.29 2.71 -29.00
C GLU A 783 -22.66 1.27 -29.30
N ILE A 784 -22.88 0.99 -30.57
CA ILE A 784 -23.09 -0.36 -31.10
C ILE A 784 -21.73 -0.96 -31.41
N VAL A 785 -21.42 -2.09 -30.80
CA VAL A 785 -20.29 -2.95 -31.20
C VAL A 785 -20.85 -4.00 -32.15
N PHE A 786 -20.25 -4.16 -33.33
CA PHE A 786 -20.75 -5.08 -34.35
C PHE A 786 -19.63 -5.69 -35.16
N TRP A 787 -19.95 -6.76 -35.89
CA TRP A 787 -19.06 -7.32 -36.89
C TRP A 787 -19.10 -6.47 -38.16
N ASP A 788 -17.95 -5.94 -38.58
CA ASP A 788 -17.79 -5.07 -39.75
C ASP A 788 -17.04 -5.79 -40.88
N PRO A 789 -17.73 -6.64 -41.67
CA PRO A 789 -17.12 -7.40 -42.76
C PRO A 789 -16.69 -6.53 -43.94
N LEU A 790 -16.97 -5.22 -43.93
CA LEU A 790 -16.68 -4.32 -45.05
C LEU A 790 -15.70 -3.19 -44.66
N LYS A 791 -15.21 -3.16 -43.42
CA LYS A 791 -14.45 -1.99 -42.88
C LYS A 791 -15.19 -0.68 -43.15
N SER A 792 -16.51 -0.71 -43.01
CA SER A 792 -17.43 0.39 -43.30
C SER A 792 -17.07 1.68 -42.54
N VAL A 793 -16.41 1.58 -41.38
CA VAL A 793 -15.93 2.71 -40.59
C VAL A 793 -14.70 3.43 -41.18
N GLU A 794 -13.95 2.79 -42.09
CA GLU A 794 -12.80 3.38 -42.79
C GLU A 794 -13.21 4.21 -44.03
N VAL A 795 -14.46 4.07 -44.49
CA VAL A 795 -14.97 4.79 -45.67
C VAL A 795 -15.47 6.20 -45.26
N PRO A 796 -14.88 7.28 -45.79
CA PRO A 796 -15.34 8.64 -45.50
C PRO A 796 -16.83 8.82 -45.84
N GLY A 797 -17.64 9.19 -44.84
CA GLY A 797 -19.10 9.37 -45.00
C GLY A 797 -19.97 8.13 -44.73
N SER A 798 -19.38 6.95 -44.46
CA SER A 798 -20.13 5.71 -44.15
C SER A 798 -20.47 5.52 -42.67
N THR A 799 -20.17 6.49 -41.80
CA THR A 799 -20.74 6.51 -40.46
C THR A 799 -22.25 6.69 -40.58
N ALA A 800 -23.01 5.68 -40.19
CA ALA A 800 -24.46 5.82 -40.07
C ALA A 800 -24.77 7.13 -39.30
N PRO A 801 -25.67 7.99 -39.81
CA PRO A 801 -25.83 9.33 -39.29
C PRO A 801 -26.19 9.31 -37.80
N GLY A 802 -25.29 9.78 -36.95
CA GLY A 802 -25.62 10.31 -35.63
C GLY A 802 -26.00 11.78 -35.77
N VAL A 803 -26.77 12.31 -34.81
CA VAL A 803 -27.42 13.64 -34.87
C VAL A 803 -26.44 14.79 -35.18
N ASP A 804 -25.15 14.65 -34.86
CA ASP A 804 -24.13 15.66 -35.13
C ASP A 804 -23.56 15.64 -36.57
N ALA A 805 -23.69 14.53 -37.29
CA ALA A 805 -23.27 14.44 -38.70
C ALA A 805 -24.33 14.98 -39.68
N VAL A 806 -25.60 15.04 -39.25
CA VAL A 806 -26.69 15.63 -40.05
C VAL A 806 -26.67 17.17 -39.98
N ALA A 807 -26.01 17.77 -39.00
CA ALA A 807 -26.11 19.22 -38.76
C ALA A 807 -25.06 20.11 -39.45
N LYS A 808 -24.04 19.57 -40.15
CA LYS A 808 -23.05 20.41 -40.88
C LYS A 808 -23.16 20.37 -42.40
N ALA A 809 -23.48 19.21 -42.99
CA ALA A 809 -23.61 19.10 -44.44
C ALA A 809 -24.96 19.66 -44.93
N VAL A 810 -26.05 19.43 -44.20
CA VAL A 810 -27.41 19.80 -44.60
C VAL A 810 -27.70 21.30 -44.38
N THR A 811 -27.13 21.90 -43.34
CA THR A 811 -27.35 23.33 -43.00
C THR A 811 -26.54 24.31 -43.86
N ALA A 812 -25.45 23.87 -44.48
CA ALA A 812 -24.59 24.75 -45.28
C ALA A 812 -24.97 24.80 -46.78
N THR A 813 -25.61 23.77 -47.32
CA THR A 813 -25.83 23.65 -48.78
C THR A 813 -27.26 23.33 -49.20
N ASN A 814 -28.15 22.93 -48.30
CA ASN A 814 -29.54 22.56 -48.60
C ASN A 814 -29.69 21.55 -49.78
N GLN A 815 -28.65 20.76 -50.05
CA GLN A 815 -28.63 19.74 -51.10
C GLN A 815 -28.38 18.36 -50.49
N ILE A 816 -29.23 17.40 -50.83
CA ILE A 816 -29.01 15.97 -50.54
C ILE A 816 -27.95 15.48 -51.54
N PRO A 817 -26.84 14.85 -51.10
CA PRO A 817 -25.89 14.24 -52.03
C PRO A 817 -26.61 13.21 -52.92
N GLN A 818 -26.69 13.48 -54.23
CA GLN A 818 -27.39 12.61 -55.19
C GLN A 818 -26.61 11.33 -55.55
N ALA A 819 -25.36 11.19 -55.12
CA ALA A 819 -24.55 10.01 -55.39
C ALA A 819 -24.55 9.07 -54.19
N LEU A 820 -25.15 7.89 -54.36
CA LEU A 820 -24.92 6.75 -53.47
C LEU A 820 -23.41 6.43 -53.53
N PRO A 821 -22.71 6.27 -52.38
CA PRO A 821 -21.35 5.76 -52.38
C PRO A 821 -21.32 4.41 -53.11
N GLN A 822 -20.30 4.21 -53.94
CA GLN A 822 -20.07 2.96 -54.68
C GLN A 822 -20.13 1.76 -53.70
N PRO A 823 -20.73 0.61 -54.08
CA PRO A 823 -20.78 -0.55 -53.22
C PRO A 823 -19.36 -0.98 -52.82
N ILE A 824 -19.12 -1.06 -51.51
CA ILE A 824 -17.85 -1.49 -50.94
C ILE A 824 -17.61 -2.95 -51.36
N SER A 825 -16.44 -3.28 -51.90
CA SER A 825 -16.14 -4.65 -52.33
C SER A 825 -16.12 -5.59 -51.12
N GLU A 826 -16.72 -6.77 -51.27
CA GLU A 826 -16.71 -7.83 -50.25
C GLU A 826 -15.27 -8.19 -49.85
N ASN A 827 -15.03 -8.39 -48.55
CA ASN A 827 -13.74 -8.88 -48.09
C ASN A 827 -13.53 -10.29 -48.66
N GLY A 828 -12.43 -10.53 -49.37
CA GLY A 828 -12.05 -11.89 -49.78
C GLY A 828 -11.65 -12.77 -48.60
N PRO A 829 -11.54 -14.11 -48.79
CA PRO A 829 -11.10 -15.03 -47.75
C PRO A 829 -9.70 -14.64 -47.23
N ARG A 830 -9.53 -14.64 -45.90
CA ARG A 830 -8.27 -14.23 -45.24
C ARG A 830 -7.59 -15.41 -44.57
N SER A 831 -6.27 -15.50 -44.67
CA SER A 831 -5.50 -16.48 -43.89
C SER A 831 -5.30 -15.96 -42.47
N ALA A 832 -5.53 -16.81 -41.47
CA ALA A 832 -5.25 -16.53 -40.06
C ALA A 832 -4.49 -17.69 -39.42
N ILE A 833 -3.84 -17.42 -38.30
CA ILE A 833 -3.08 -18.42 -37.53
C ILE A 833 -3.55 -18.35 -36.09
N PHE A 834 -4.03 -19.47 -35.56
CA PHE A 834 -4.39 -19.58 -34.15
C PHE A 834 -3.14 -19.48 -33.26
N PRO A 835 -3.29 -19.11 -31.97
CA PRO A 835 -2.18 -19.06 -31.03
C PRO A 835 -1.34 -20.34 -30.89
N ASP A 836 -1.93 -21.52 -31.16
CA ASP A 836 -1.24 -22.82 -31.17
C ASP A 836 -0.40 -23.08 -32.45
N GLY A 837 -0.45 -22.18 -33.43
CA GLY A 837 0.23 -22.29 -34.73
C GLY A 837 -0.62 -22.92 -35.83
N THR A 838 -1.84 -23.37 -35.53
CA THR A 838 -2.75 -23.95 -36.53
C THR A 838 -3.20 -22.88 -37.52
N LYS A 839 -3.01 -23.15 -38.82
CA LYS A 839 -3.45 -22.24 -39.89
C LYS A 839 -4.94 -22.47 -40.18
N THR A 840 -5.66 -21.40 -40.45
CA THR A 840 -7.07 -21.44 -40.85
C THR A 840 -7.36 -20.38 -41.91
N THR A 841 -8.48 -20.56 -42.61
CA THR A 841 -9.02 -19.57 -43.54
C THR A 841 -10.29 -18.98 -42.94
N LEU A 842 -10.35 -17.67 -42.85
CA LEU A 842 -11.52 -16.91 -42.44
C LEU A 842 -12.44 -16.73 -43.67
N PRO A 843 -13.66 -17.28 -43.64
CA PRO A 843 -14.65 -17.06 -44.69
C PRO A 843 -15.05 -15.58 -44.76
N PRO A 844 -15.39 -15.07 -45.96
CA PRO A 844 -15.80 -13.69 -46.15
C PRO A 844 -17.16 -13.36 -45.51
N ASP A 845 -18.02 -14.36 -45.39
CA ASP A 845 -19.41 -14.33 -44.93
C ASP A 845 -19.57 -14.74 -43.46
N ARG A 846 -18.47 -14.87 -42.72
CA ARG A 846 -18.46 -15.32 -41.33
C ARG A 846 -17.65 -14.40 -40.43
N ASP A 847 -18.20 -14.10 -39.25
CA ASP A 847 -17.50 -13.31 -38.23
C ASP A 847 -16.23 -14.03 -37.75
N PRO A 848 -15.03 -13.43 -37.92
CA PRO A 848 -13.78 -14.03 -37.46
C PRO A 848 -13.76 -14.33 -35.96
N ARG A 849 -14.54 -13.60 -35.15
CA ARG A 849 -14.67 -13.85 -33.70
C ARG A 849 -15.34 -15.18 -33.41
N GLU A 850 -16.28 -15.61 -34.25
CA GLU A 850 -16.91 -16.93 -34.10
C GLU A 850 -15.93 -18.05 -34.44
N VAL A 851 -15.14 -17.88 -35.50
CA VAL A 851 -14.08 -18.83 -35.86
C VAL A 851 -13.07 -18.98 -34.72
N PHE A 852 -12.71 -17.86 -34.07
CA PHE A 852 -11.85 -17.88 -32.89
C PHE A 852 -12.50 -18.52 -31.66
N ALA A 853 -13.76 -18.18 -31.37
CA ALA A 853 -14.48 -18.74 -30.23
C ALA A 853 -14.62 -20.27 -30.36
N ASP A 854 -14.97 -20.78 -31.55
CA ASP A 854 -15.08 -22.21 -31.84
C ASP A 854 -13.75 -22.97 -31.71
N TRP A 855 -12.62 -22.29 -31.87
CA TRP A 855 -11.29 -22.87 -31.60
C TRP A 855 -10.93 -22.80 -30.11
N LEU A 856 -11.24 -21.67 -29.46
CA LEU A 856 -10.90 -21.44 -28.06
C LEU A 856 -11.61 -22.43 -27.13
N ILE A 857 -12.90 -22.69 -27.37
CA ILE A 857 -13.73 -23.52 -26.49
C ILE A 857 -13.62 -25.03 -26.76
N ARG A 858 -12.64 -25.46 -27.57
CA ARG A 858 -12.42 -26.89 -27.82
C ARG A 858 -11.91 -27.60 -26.57
N PRO A 859 -12.33 -28.85 -26.31
CA PRO A 859 -11.80 -29.66 -25.22
C PRO A 859 -10.26 -29.77 -25.21
N GLU A 860 -9.64 -29.77 -26.39
CA GLU A 860 -8.19 -29.94 -26.57
C GLU A 860 -7.41 -28.62 -26.48
N ASN A 861 -8.08 -27.47 -26.29
CA ASN A 861 -7.42 -26.17 -26.23
C ASN A 861 -6.50 -26.07 -25.00
N PRO A 862 -5.19 -25.75 -25.15
CA PRO A 862 -4.24 -25.86 -24.04
C PRO A 862 -4.30 -24.71 -23.04
N TRP A 863 -5.15 -23.70 -23.27
CA TRP A 863 -5.27 -22.53 -22.40
C TRP A 863 -6.65 -22.37 -21.75
N PHE A 864 -7.73 -22.64 -22.48
CA PHE A 864 -9.07 -22.24 -22.06
C PHE A 864 -9.53 -22.87 -20.74
N ALA A 865 -9.54 -24.21 -20.66
CA ALA A 865 -9.88 -24.92 -19.42
C ALA A 865 -8.84 -24.65 -18.32
N LYS A 866 -7.55 -24.73 -18.66
CA LYS A 866 -6.42 -24.48 -17.77
C LYS A 866 -6.53 -23.15 -17.02
N ASN A 867 -6.81 -22.08 -17.74
CA ASN A 867 -6.91 -20.73 -17.19
C ASN A 867 -7.99 -20.63 -16.12
N ILE A 868 -9.23 -21.02 -16.45
CA ILE A 868 -10.34 -20.86 -15.50
C ILE A 868 -10.22 -21.82 -14.32
N VAL A 869 -9.68 -23.03 -14.52
CA VAL A 869 -9.36 -23.96 -13.44
C VAL A 869 -8.34 -23.36 -12.49
N ASN A 870 -7.22 -22.88 -13.03
CA ASN A 870 -6.14 -22.29 -12.23
C ASN A 870 -6.60 -21.03 -11.48
N ARG A 871 -7.43 -20.19 -12.12
CA ARG A 871 -8.00 -18.99 -11.52
C ARG A 871 -9.02 -19.31 -10.42
N THR A 872 -9.93 -20.25 -10.66
CA THR A 872 -10.91 -20.70 -9.64
C THR A 872 -10.20 -21.31 -8.43
N TRP A 873 -9.16 -22.12 -8.69
CA TRP A 873 -8.29 -22.64 -7.64
C TRP A 873 -7.58 -21.53 -6.87
N ALA A 874 -7.02 -20.53 -7.56
CA ALA A 874 -6.34 -19.41 -6.92
C ALA A 874 -7.27 -18.59 -6.03
N TRP A 875 -8.50 -18.33 -6.45
CA TRP A 875 -9.49 -17.63 -5.65
C TRP A 875 -9.90 -18.41 -4.39
N ALA A 876 -9.94 -19.75 -4.46
CA ALA A 876 -10.27 -20.61 -3.32
C ALA A 876 -9.08 -20.86 -2.37
N MET A 877 -7.89 -21.09 -2.91
CA MET A 877 -6.70 -21.51 -2.15
C MET A 877 -5.73 -20.35 -1.84
N GLY A 878 -5.95 -19.18 -2.44
CA GLY A 878 -5.10 -17.99 -2.27
C GLY A 878 -3.83 -18.00 -3.13
N ARG A 879 -3.58 -19.08 -3.85
CA ARG A 879 -2.47 -19.25 -4.79
C ARG A 879 -2.90 -20.18 -5.93
N GLY A 880 -2.59 -19.83 -7.17
CA GLY A 880 -2.79 -20.72 -8.32
C GLY A 880 -1.86 -21.95 -8.29
N ILE A 881 -2.23 -23.00 -9.01
CA ILE A 881 -1.34 -24.14 -9.27
C ILE A 881 -0.17 -23.65 -10.16
N ILE A 882 -0.49 -22.82 -11.14
CA ILE A 882 0.44 -21.90 -11.80
C ILE A 882 0.30 -20.53 -11.11
N HIS A 883 1.41 -19.96 -10.65
CA HIS A 883 1.41 -18.68 -9.95
C HIS A 883 2.35 -17.70 -10.68
N GLU A 884 1.92 -16.50 -11.06
CA GLU A 884 0.60 -15.87 -10.85
C GLU A 884 -0.54 -16.52 -11.69
N PRO A 885 -1.82 -16.39 -11.28
CA PRO A 885 -2.92 -17.13 -11.92
C PRO A 885 -3.19 -16.79 -13.40
N ASP A 886 -2.76 -15.61 -13.83
CA ASP A 886 -2.91 -15.05 -15.19
C ASP A 886 -1.57 -14.92 -15.93
N ASP A 887 -0.56 -15.71 -15.53
CA ASP A 887 0.78 -15.76 -16.13
C ASP A 887 1.16 -17.17 -16.61
N ILE A 888 0.27 -17.78 -17.41
CA ILE A 888 0.48 -19.10 -18.03
C ILE A 888 1.44 -18.95 -19.22
N ARG A 889 2.64 -19.55 -19.07
CA ARG A 889 3.71 -19.60 -20.07
C ARG A 889 4.65 -20.79 -19.81
N ASP A 890 5.43 -21.16 -20.81
CA ASP A 890 6.25 -22.40 -20.78
C ASP A 890 7.30 -22.44 -19.66
N ASN A 891 7.86 -21.30 -19.27
CA ASN A 891 8.82 -21.18 -18.17
C ASN A 891 8.17 -20.94 -16.78
N ASN A 892 6.85 -21.05 -16.69
CA ASN A 892 6.09 -20.98 -15.43
C ASN A 892 5.21 -22.24 -15.28
N PRO A 893 5.81 -23.42 -15.03
CA PRO A 893 5.06 -24.67 -14.97
C PRO A 893 4.18 -24.77 -13.72
N PRO A 894 3.10 -25.59 -13.76
CA PRO A 894 2.28 -25.87 -12.59
C PRO A 894 3.09 -26.55 -11.48
N SER A 895 2.85 -26.17 -10.23
CA SER A 895 3.51 -26.79 -9.07
C SER A 895 3.13 -28.27 -8.88
N ILE A 896 1.90 -28.63 -9.25
CA ILE A 896 1.40 -30.01 -9.28
C ILE A 896 0.73 -30.24 -10.65
N PRO A 897 1.49 -30.66 -11.68
CA PRO A 897 0.96 -30.83 -13.04
C PRO A 897 -0.22 -31.82 -13.14
N GLU A 898 -0.15 -32.94 -12.40
CA GLU A 898 -1.22 -33.95 -12.38
C GLU A 898 -2.54 -33.39 -11.85
N LEU A 899 -2.49 -32.51 -10.83
CA LEU A 899 -3.67 -31.89 -10.25
C LEU A 899 -4.36 -30.96 -11.25
N LEU A 900 -3.57 -30.12 -11.93
CA LEU A 900 -4.10 -29.20 -12.92
C LEU A 900 -4.74 -29.97 -14.09
N ALA A 901 -4.06 -30.99 -14.61
CA ALA A 901 -4.58 -31.85 -15.68
C ALA A 901 -5.87 -32.58 -15.28
N TYR A 902 -5.96 -33.07 -14.04
CA TYR A 902 -7.18 -33.69 -13.51
C TYR A 902 -8.35 -32.70 -13.49
N LEU A 903 -8.16 -31.50 -12.93
CA LEU A 903 -9.21 -30.49 -12.84
C LEU A 903 -9.64 -29.95 -14.22
N GLU A 904 -8.71 -29.82 -15.17
CA GLU A 904 -9.02 -29.51 -16.57
C GLU A 904 -9.96 -30.56 -17.17
N LYS A 905 -9.64 -31.84 -16.97
CA LYS A 905 -10.46 -32.96 -17.45
C LYS A 905 -11.85 -32.98 -16.82
N GLU A 906 -11.96 -32.75 -15.51
CA GLU A 906 -13.25 -32.69 -14.80
C GLU A 906 -14.12 -31.53 -15.33
N LEU A 907 -13.53 -30.35 -15.55
CA LEU A 907 -14.27 -29.21 -16.10
C LEU A 907 -14.80 -29.50 -17.51
N VAL A 908 -13.98 -30.10 -18.39
CA VAL A 908 -14.40 -30.47 -19.73
C VAL A 908 -15.49 -31.54 -19.70
N THR A 909 -15.31 -32.59 -18.89
CA THR A 909 -16.25 -33.73 -18.79
C THR A 909 -17.61 -33.31 -18.23
N SER A 910 -17.62 -32.35 -17.31
CA SER A 910 -18.86 -31.76 -16.76
C SER A 910 -19.56 -30.77 -17.70
N GLY A 911 -19.04 -30.54 -18.92
CA GLY A 911 -19.62 -29.61 -19.87
C GLY A 911 -19.36 -28.13 -19.51
N TYR A 912 -18.19 -27.85 -18.92
CA TYR A 912 -17.76 -26.53 -18.47
C TYR A 912 -18.60 -25.96 -17.32
N ASP A 913 -19.06 -26.82 -16.39
CA ASP A 913 -19.80 -26.42 -15.19
C ASP A 913 -18.86 -25.90 -14.09
N LEU A 914 -18.84 -24.58 -13.90
CA LEU A 914 -18.01 -23.94 -12.87
C LEU A 914 -18.51 -24.21 -11.44
N LYS A 915 -19.80 -24.49 -11.25
CA LYS A 915 -20.34 -24.84 -9.93
C LYS A 915 -19.90 -26.23 -9.53
N HIS A 916 -19.87 -27.18 -10.48
CA HIS A 916 -19.26 -28.49 -10.28
C HIS A 916 -17.78 -28.39 -9.89
N LEU A 917 -16.99 -27.60 -10.63
CA LEU A 917 -15.57 -27.37 -10.31
C LEU A 917 -15.38 -26.77 -8.90
N LYS A 918 -16.15 -25.73 -8.55
CA LYS A 918 -16.10 -25.12 -7.20
C LYS A 918 -16.44 -26.16 -6.12
N ARG A 919 -17.48 -26.98 -6.33
CA ARG A 919 -17.88 -28.03 -5.40
C ARG A 919 -16.74 -29.03 -5.18
N LEU A 920 -16.07 -29.49 -6.24
CA LEU A 920 -14.92 -30.40 -6.12
C LEU A 920 -13.80 -29.80 -5.26
N ILE A 921 -13.46 -28.53 -5.48
CA ILE A 921 -12.41 -27.84 -4.73
C ILE A 921 -12.81 -27.66 -3.26
N PHE A 922 -13.99 -27.07 -3.00
CA PHE A 922 -14.42 -26.72 -1.64
C PHE A 922 -14.77 -27.93 -0.76
N THR A 923 -15.05 -29.09 -1.36
CA THR A 923 -15.28 -30.34 -0.62
C THR A 923 -14.02 -31.20 -0.47
N SER A 924 -12.89 -30.81 -1.07
CA SER A 924 -11.61 -31.52 -0.90
C SER A 924 -11.09 -31.38 0.53
N THR A 925 -10.38 -32.41 1.02
CA THR A 925 -9.65 -32.34 2.29
C THR A 925 -8.50 -31.33 2.21
N THR A 926 -7.92 -31.13 1.04
CA THR A 926 -6.86 -30.14 0.75
C THR A 926 -7.33 -28.72 1.04
N TYR A 927 -8.55 -28.36 0.63
CA TYR A 927 -9.16 -27.07 0.99
C TYR A 927 -9.40 -26.94 2.50
N GLN A 928 -9.58 -28.06 3.20
CA GLN A 928 -9.88 -28.12 4.63
C GLN A 928 -8.62 -28.23 5.51
N LEU A 929 -7.42 -28.07 4.95
CA LEU A 929 -6.20 -28.09 5.75
C LEU A 929 -6.10 -26.86 6.67
N SER A 930 -5.38 -27.03 7.77
CA SER A 930 -5.01 -25.99 8.72
C SER A 930 -4.27 -24.85 8.02
N SER A 931 -4.45 -23.64 8.54
CA SER A 931 -3.66 -22.46 8.13
C SER A 931 -2.31 -22.35 8.83
N ILE A 932 -2.03 -23.23 9.81
CA ILE A 932 -0.78 -23.23 10.54
C ILE A 932 0.23 -24.07 9.74
N PRO A 933 1.26 -23.46 9.14
CA PRO A 933 2.21 -24.20 8.33
C PRO A 933 3.10 -25.08 9.22
N ARG A 934 3.06 -26.40 9.02
CA ARG A 934 3.99 -27.36 9.64
C ARG A 934 5.35 -27.40 8.95
N TYR A 935 5.41 -26.92 7.70
CA TYR A 935 6.62 -26.82 6.91
C TYR A 935 6.78 -25.38 6.40
N GLN A 936 7.94 -24.78 6.65
CA GLN A 936 8.20 -23.36 6.34
C GLN A 936 8.91 -23.14 4.99
N GLY A 937 9.35 -24.20 4.31
CA GLY A 937 9.99 -24.08 3.00
C GLY A 937 9.01 -23.68 1.88
N PRO A 938 9.51 -23.09 0.78
CA PRO A 938 8.67 -22.61 -0.33
C PRO A 938 7.86 -23.74 -1.00
N GLU A 939 8.34 -24.99 -0.93
CA GLU A 939 7.67 -26.16 -1.50
C GLU A 939 6.33 -26.44 -0.81
N GLY A 940 6.22 -26.20 0.51
CA GLY A 940 4.99 -26.44 1.25
C GLY A 940 3.86 -25.52 0.78
N ARG A 941 4.17 -24.24 0.52
CA ARG A 941 3.21 -23.29 -0.06
C ARG A 941 2.86 -23.66 -1.50
N ALA A 942 3.86 -24.04 -2.31
CA ALA A 942 3.64 -24.42 -3.71
C ALA A 942 2.81 -25.70 -3.87
N CYS A 943 2.92 -26.63 -2.90
CA CYS A 943 2.21 -27.91 -2.90
C CYS A 943 0.97 -27.93 -2.00
N PHE A 944 0.52 -26.77 -1.52
CA PHE A 944 -0.70 -26.64 -0.70
C PHE A 944 -0.70 -27.50 0.58
N ALA A 945 0.44 -27.56 1.28
CA ALA A 945 0.61 -28.30 2.53
C ALA A 945 -0.22 -27.77 3.70
N SER A 946 -0.65 -26.51 3.60
CA SER A 946 -1.52 -25.81 4.53
C SER A 946 -2.36 -24.81 3.74
N TYR A 947 -3.49 -24.41 4.29
CA TYR A 947 -4.24 -23.30 3.73
C TYR A 947 -3.46 -21.98 3.87
N LEU A 948 -3.51 -21.12 2.85
CA LEU A 948 -2.76 -19.87 2.86
C LEU A 948 -3.56 -18.75 3.55
N LEU A 949 -3.02 -18.25 4.66
CA LEU A 949 -3.52 -17.06 5.33
C LEU A 949 -3.50 -15.86 4.39
N ARG A 950 -4.66 -15.21 4.24
CA ARG A 950 -4.83 -13.99 3.44
C ARG A 950 -5.79 -13.04 4.14
N ARG A 951 -5.66 -11.73 3.91
CA ARG A 951 -6.65 -10.78 4.43
C ARG A 951 -8.00 -11.00 3.73
N VAL A 952 -9.08 -10.80 4.47
CA VAL A 952 -10.43 -10.69 3.89
C VAL A 952 -10.45 -9.51 2.91
N GLU A 953 -11.03 -9.68 1.71
CA GLU A 953 -11.10 -8.62 0.69
C GLU A 953 -11.77 -7.35 1.23
N ALA A 954 -11.45 -6.19 0.63
CA ALA A 954 -11.94 -4.88 1.08
C ALA A 954 -13.48 -4.83 1.22
N GLU A 955 -14.17 -5.32 0.19
CA GLU A 955 -15.62 -5.35 0.08
C GLU A 955 -16.21 -6.27 1.15
N VAL A 956 -15.70 -7.50 1.23
CA VAL A 956 -16.14 -8.52 2.20
C VAL A 956 -15.87 -8.06 3.64
N LEU A 957 -14.73 -7.43 3.91
CA LEU A 957 -14.40 -6.95 5.25
C LEU A 957 -15.32 -5.79 5.68
N ASN A 958 -15.60 -4.85 4.76
CA ASN A 958 -16.53 -3.77 5.04
C ASN A 958 -17.95 -4.31 5.31
N ASP A 959 -18.38 -5.26 4.47
CA ASP A 959 -19.68 -5.91 4.59
C ASP A 959 -19.77 -6.77 5.86
N ALA A 960 -18.69 -7.44 6.27
CA ALA A 960 -18.62 -8.17 7.52
C ALA A 960 -18.77 -7.24 8.74
N VAL A 961 -18.09 -6.08 8.74
CA VAL A 961 -18.26 -5.08 9.79
C VAL A 961 -19.71 -4.59 9.82
N ASN A 962 -20.28 -4.26 8.67
CA ASN A 962 -21.68 -3.85 8.55
C ASN A 962 -22.67 -4.93 9.01
N GLN A 963 -22.43 -6.19 8.67
CA GLN A 963 -23.24 -7.33 9.05
C GLN A 963 -23.20 -7.60 10.56
N VAL A 964 -22.05 -7.41 11.19
CA VAL A 964 -21.86 -7.56 12.64
C VAL A 964 -22.59 -6.45 13.40
N THR A 965 -22.43 -5.21 12.95
CA THR A 965 -22.96 -4.03 13.64
C THR A 965 -24.42 -3.75 13.29
N GLY A 966 -24.91 -4.27 12.16
CA GLY A 966 -26.18 -3.87 11.55
C GLY A 966 -26.12 -2.45 10.97
N SER A 967 -24.92 -1.95 10.65
CA SER A 967 -24.72 -0.65 10.00
C SER A 967 -24.61 -0.78 8.49
N ASN A 968 -24.57 0.36 7.81
CA ASN A 968 -24.46 0.43 6.37
C ASN A 968 -23.51 1.57 6.00
N ASP A 969 -22.88 1.50 4.83
CA ASP A 969 -22.14 2.62 4.25
C ASP A 969 -22.94 3.30 3.15
N LEU A 970 -22.62 4.56 2.91
CA LEU A 970 -23.12 5.29 1.75
C LEU A 970 -22.03 5.27 0.69
N TYR A 971 -22.37 4.78 -0.49
CA TYR A 971 -21.49 4.81 -1.64
C TYR A 971 -21.94 5.85 -2.66
N THR A 972 -20.96 6.47 -3.32
CA THR A 972 -21.22 7.47 -4.35
C THR A 972 -20.39 7.20 -5.59
N SER A 973 -20.98 7.46 -6.75
CA SER A 973 -20.28 7.50 -8.04
C SER A 973 -20.15 8.95 -8.50
N ALA A 974 -18.95 9.33 -8.92
CA ALA A 974 -18.68 10.61 -9.59
C ALA A 974 -19.15 10.63 -11.06
N VAL A 975 -19.58 9.48 -11.60
CA VAL A 975 -19.99 9.31 -13.00
C VAL A 975 -21.42 8.74 -13.03
N PRO A 976 -22.38 9.37 -13.74
CA PRO A 976 -22.28 10.68 -14.40
C PRO A 976 -22.25 11.83 -13.37
N GLU A 977 -21.89 13.04 -13.80
CA GLU A 977 -22.07 14.25 -13.00
C GLU A 977 -23.53 14.73 -13.11
N PRO A 978 -24.18 15.20 -12.02
CA PRO A 978 -23.70 15.27 -10.63
C PRO A 978 -23.71 13.89 -9.92
N PHE A 979 -22.98 13.76 -8.81
CA PHE A 979 -22.80 12.49 -8.09
C PHE A 979 -24.07 11.66 -7.93
N THR A 980 -23.98 10.37 -8.25
CA THR A 980 -25.05 9.40 -8.03
C THR A 980 -24.86 8.71 -6.69
N TYR A 981 -25.88 8.74 -5.83
CA TYR A 981 -25.92 7.98 -4.58
C TYR A 981 -26.40 6.57 -4.83
N ILE A 982 -25.67 5.60 -4.27
CA ILE A 982 -26.07 4.19 -4.29
C ILE A 982 -27.05 3.93 -3.13
N PRO A 983 -28.09 3.09 -3.32
CA PRO A 983 -29.00 2.71 -2.24
C PRO A 983 -28.26 2.26 -0.98
N LYS A 984 -28.72 2.72 0.18
CA LYS A 984 -28.04 2.53 1.47
C LYS A 984 -28.02 1.07 1.94
N ASP A 985 -28.90 0.25 1.40
CA ASP A 985 -29.03 -1.18 1.66
C ASP A 985 -28.11 -2.05 0.79
N MET A 986 -27.54 -1.48 -0.29
CA MET A 986 -26.61 -2.20 -1.16
C MET A 986 -25.26 -2.43 -0.45
N THR A 987 -24.75 -3.65 -0.53
CA THR A 987 -23.46 -4.02 0.08
C THR A 987 -22.28 -3.69 -0.83
N ALA A 988 -21.06 -3.66 -0.29
CA ALA A 988 -19.86 -3.40 -1.07
C ALA A 988 -19.62 -4.46 -2.16
N VAL A 989 -19.93 -5.73 -1.88
CA VAL A 989 -19.81 -6.84 -2.83
C VAL A 989 -20.75 -6.68 -4.03
N GLU A 990 -21.94 -6.11 -3.82
CA GLU A 990 -22.95 -5.89 -4.87
C GLU A 990 -22.62 -4.71 -5.79
N LEU A 991 -21.56 -3.93 -5.49
CA LEU A 991 -21.18 -2.77 -6.28
C LEU A 991 -20.70 -3.18 -7.69
N ALA A 992 -21.58 -2.94 -8.65
CA ALA A 992 -21.34 -3.22 -10.07
C ALA A 992 -20.13 -2.45 -10.63
N ASP A 993 -19.94 -1.19 -10.22
CA ASP A 993 -18.97 -0.28 -10.83
C ASP A 993 -17.71 -0.09 -9.96
N GLY A 994 -16.54 -0.33 -10.56
CA GLY A 994 -15.22 -0.07 -9.97
C GLY A 994 -14.93 1.41 -9.68
N SER A 995 -15.72 2.35 -10.21
CA SER A 995 -15.58 3.79 -9.96
C SER A 995 -16.23 4.29 -8.68
N ILE A 996 -17.05 3.47 -8.04
CA ILE A 996 -17.75 3.87 -6.83
C ILE A 996 -16.74 4.12 -5.72
N THR A 997 -16.71 5.35 -5.21
CA THR A 997 -15.67 5.82 -4.30
C THR A 997 -15.95 5.44 -2.85
N SER A 998 -14.92 4.94 -2.15
CA SER A 998 -14.93 4.73 -0.71
C SER A 998 -13.49 4.75 -0.19
N SER A 999 -13.22 5.60 0.80
CA SER A 999 -11.90 5.66 1.44
C SER A 999 -11.52 4.34 2.11
N PHE A 1000 -12.51 3.60 2.63
CA PHE A 1000 -12.28 2.27 3.20
C PHE A 1000 -11.86 1.29 2.11
N LEU A 1001 -12.65 1.17 1.03
CA LEU A 1001 -12.37 0.18 -0.02
C LEU A 1001 -11.00 0.42 -0.67
N ALA A 1002 -10.64 1.69 -0.91
CA ALA A 1002 -9.33 2.05 -1.47
C ALA A 1002 -8.17 1.71 -0.51
N LEU A 1003 -8.29 2.07 0.79
CA LEU A 1003 -7.26 1.77 1.80
C LEU A 1003 -7.02 0.26 1.96
N PHE A 1004 -8.10 -0.52 1.86
CA PHE A 1004 -8.08 -1.98 1.97
C PHE A 1004 -7.87 -2.68 0.61
N GLY A 1005 -7.27 -2.01 -0.38
CA GLY A 1005 -6.73 -2.68 -1.57
C GLY A 1005 -7.77 -3.29 -2.53
N ARG A 1006 -8.97 -2.70 -2.60
CA ARG A 1006 -9.94 -3.01 -3.68
C ARG A 1006 -9.29 -2.84 -5.04
N SER A 1007 -9.61 -3.76 -5.98
CA SER A 1007 -9.15 -3.62 -7.38
C SER A 1007 -9.69 -2.33 -8.00
N ALA A 1008 -8.83 -1.60 -8.70
CA ALA A 1008 -9.27 -0.45 -9.49
C ALA A 1008 -9.97 -0.86 -10.78
N ARG A 1009 -10.04 -2.17 -11.09
CA ARG A 1009 -10.65 -2.77 -12.29
C ARG A 1009 -10.16 -2.14 -13.60
N ALA A 1010 -8.91 -1.69 -13.64
CA ALA A 1010 -8.33 -0.96 -14.76
C ALA A 1010 -7.62 -1.87 -15.77
N ALA A 1011 -6.92 -2.91 -15.30
CA ALA A 1011 -6.13 -3.80 -16.15
C ALA A 1011 -6.81 -5.15 -16.39
N GLY A 1012 -7.53 -5.65 -15.39
CA GLY A 1012 -8.06 -7.02 -15.38
C GLY A 1012 -7.02 -8.08 -15.03
N MET A 1013 -5.88 -7.65 -14.46
CA MET A 1013 -4.87 -8.55 -13.89
C MET A 1013 -5.23 -8.93 -12.46
N GLU A 1014 -4.90 -10.16 -12.05
CA GLU A 1014 -5.20 -10.63 -10.69
C GLU A 1014 -4.40 -9.84 -9.63
N SER A 1015 -3.18 -9.40 -9.98
CA SER A 1015 -2.29 -8.63 -9.09
C SER A 1015 -2.76 -7.20 -8.79
N GLU A 1016 -3.81 -6.72 -9.46
CA GLU A 1016 -4.40 -5.40 -9.20
C GLU A 1016 -5.08 -5.33 -7.82
N ARG A 1017 -5.54 -6.46 -7.30
CA ARG A 1017 -6.14 -6.58 -5.97
C ARG A 1017 -5.05 -6.87 -4.92
N VAL A 1018 -4.97 -6.04 -3.88
CA VAL A 1018 -3.95 -6.17 -2.82
C VAL A 1018 -4.57 -6.72 -1.54
N ASN A 1019 -4.32 -7.99 -1.24
CA ASN A 1019 -4.85 -8.69 -0.05
C ASN A 1019 -3.83 -8.84 1.09
N GLU A 1020 -2.72 -8.11 1.03
CA GLU A 1020 -1.73 -8.09 2.11
C GLU A 1020 -2.20 -7.17 3.26
N LEU A 1021 -1.71 -7.45 4.48
CA LEU A 1021 -1.95 -6.62 5.66
C LEU A 1021 -0.86 -5.55 5.75
N ALA A 1022 -1.26 -4.28 5.79
CA ALA A 1022 -0.36 -3.15 5.99
C ALA A 1022 -0.69 -2.40 7.29
N SER A 1023 0.34 -1.82 7.94
CA SER A 1023 0.17 -1.06 9.19
C SER A 1023 -0.91 0.04 9.13
N PRO A 1024 -1.09 0.79 8.03
CA PRO A 1024 -2.18 1.78 7.93
C PRO A 1024 -3.59 1.18 8.04
N GLN A 1025 -3.82 -0.02 7.49
CA GLN A 1025 -5.11 -0.70 7.54
C GLN A 1025 -5.45 -1.13 8.97
N TRP A 1026 -4.45 -1.67 9.68
CA TRP A 1026 -4.60 -2.06 11.09
C TRP A 1026 -4.89 -0.85 11.98
N LEU A 1027 -4.12 0.24 11.81
CA LEU A 1027 -4.32 1.48 12.55
C LEU A 1027 -5.69 2.12 12.25
N TYR A 1028 -6.19 1.98 11.02
CA TYR A 1028 -7.52 2.45 10.65
C TYR A 1028 -8.61 1.73 11.43
N LEU A 1029 -8.58 0.41 11.54
CA LEU A 1029 -9.59 -0.35 12.29
C LEU A 1029 -9.60 0.00 13.79
N LEU A 1030 -8.42 0.17 14.37
CA LEU A 1030 -8.29 0.49 15.80
C LEU A 1030 -8.80 1.91 16.12
N ASN A 1031 -8.47 2.89 15.27
CA ASN A 1031 -8.57 4.31 15.62
C ASN A 1031 -9.62 5.10 14.83
N SER A 1032 -10.19 4.55 13.75
CA SER A 1032 -11.15 5.28 12.92
C SER A 1032 -12.44 5.55 13.68
N ALA A 1033 -12.84 6.83 13.70
CA ALA A 1033 -14.14 7.24 14.24
C ALA A 1033 -15.31 6.55 13.52
N ALA A 1034 -15.16 6.21 12.24
CA ALA A 1034 -16.20 5.49 11.49
C ALA A 1034 -16.41 4.08 12.05
N ILE A 1035 -15.33 3.32 12.27
CA ILE A 1035 -15.41 1.96 12.83
C ILE A 1035 -15.88 2.01 14.28
N GLN A 1036 -15.33 2.91 15.10
CA GLN A 1036 -15.75 3.09 16.49
C GLN A 1036 -17.25 3.41 16.60
N ARG A 1037 -17.76 4.31 15.75
CA ARG A 1037 -19.19 4.62 15.70
C ARG A 1037 -20.02 3.40 15.32
N LYS A 1038 -19.61 2.62 14.31
CA LYS A 1038 -20.31 1.39 13.92
C LYS A 1038 -20.40 0.38 15.07
N VAL A 1039 -19.32 0.18 15.82
CA VAL A 1039 -19.31 -0.73 16.98
C VAL A 1039 -20.16 -0.19 18.14
N GLN A 1040 -20.10 1.11 18.41
CA GLN A 1040 -20.82 1.72 19.53
C GLN A 1040 -22.33 1.84 19.29
N THR A 1041 -22.73 2.30 18.10
CA THR A 1041 -24.12 2.65 17.79
C THR A 1041 -24.81 1.68 16.83
N GLY A 1042 -24.14 0.61 16.41
CA GLY A 1042 -24.70 -0.39 15.50
C GLY A 1042 -25.96 -1.05 16.10
N PRO A 1043 -27.10 -1.09 15.38
CA PRO A 1043 -28.36 -1.58 15.93
C PRO A 1043 -28.33 -3.08 16.28
N LYS A 1044 -27.58 -3.90 15.54
CA LYS A 1044 -27.50 -5.35 15.80
C LYS A 1044 -26.69 -5.65 17.06
N LEU A 1045 -25.56 -4.97 17.24
CA LEU A 1045 -24.79 -5.07 18.48
C LEU A 1045 -25.57 -4.48 19.65
N ALA A 1046 -26.23 -3.34 19.47
CA ALA A 1046 -27.09 -2.76 20.50
C ALA A 1046 -28.20 -3.75 20.93
N ALA A 1047 -28.83 -4.45 19.98
CA ALA A 1047 -29.82 -5.49 20.30
C ALA A 1047 -29.23 -6.64 21.11
N ILE A 1048 -28.01 -7.10 20.78
CA ILE A 1048 -27.31 -8.14 21.57
C ILE A 1048 -27.03 -7.64 22.99
N PHE A 1049 -26.58 -6.40 23.15
CA PHE A 1049 -26.27 -5.82 24.46
C PHE A 1049 -27.54 -5.59 25.30
N SER A 1050 -28.65 -5.23 24.65
CA SER A 1050 -29.94 -4.95 25.29
C SER A 1050 -30.78 -6.19 25.57
N ALA A 1051 -30.46 -7.35 24.98
CA ALA A 1051 -31.19 -8.60 25.20
C ALA A 1051 -31.13 -9.09 26.66
N GLY A 1052 -30.19 -8.58 27.47
CA GLY A 1052 -29.95 -9.09 28.82
C GLY A 1052 -29.43 -10.53 28.81
N GLY A 1053 -29.15 -11.06 30.01
CA GLY A 1053 -28.67 -12.44 30.17
C GLY A 1053 -27.37 -12.53 30.98
N LYS A 1054 -26.89 -13.76 31.17
CA LYS A 1054 -25.60 -13.99 31.84
C LYS A 1054 -24.46 -13.45 30.98
N PRO A 1055 -23.36 -12.93 31.57
CA PRO A 1055 -22.21 -12.48 30.80
C PRO A 1055 -21.67 -13.51 29.79
N SER A 1056 -21.73 -14.79 30.15
CA SER A 1056 -21.34 -15.90 29.28
C SER A 1056 -22.21 -16.00 28.01
N GLU A 1057 -23.52 -15.79 28.12
CA GLU A 1057 -24.47 -15.88 27.00
C GLU A 1057 -24.29 -14.72 26.01
N ILE A 1058 -24.02 -13.51 26.52
CA ILE A 1058 -23.75 -12.33 25.69
C ILE A 1058 -22.40 -12.49 25.00
N ALA A 1059 -21.36 -12.92 25.72
CA ALA A 1059 -20.07 -13.24 25.14
C ALA A 1059 -20.21 -14.28 24.02
N GLU A 1060 -20.91 -15.38 24.28
CA GLU A 1060 -21.15 -16.43 23.29
C GLU A 1060 -21.80 -15.90 22.00
N LYS A 1061 -22.86 -15.09 22.12
CA LYS A 1061 -23.51 -14.45 20.97
C LYS A 1061 -22.54 -13.54 20.20
N LEU A 1062 -21.68 -12.79 20.89
CA LEU A 1062 -20.68 -11.92 20.24
C LEU A 1062 -19.62 -12.73 19.50
N TYR A 1063 -19.08 -13.79 20.10
CA TYR A 1063 -18.10 -14.67 19.45
C TYR A 1063 -18.70 -15.37 18.22
N LEU A 1064 -19.93 -15.90 18.32
CA LEU A 1064 -20.62 -16.50 17.17
C LEU A 1064 -20.92 -15.48 16.08
N THR A 1065 -21.28 -14.25 16.43
CA THR A 1065 -21.59 -13.18 15.45
C THR A 1065 -20.34 -12.67 14.74
N ILE A 1066 -19.23 -12.49 15.47
CA ILE A 1066 -18.03 -11.81 14.96
C ILE A 1066 -17.02 -12.81 14.41
N LEU A 1067 -16.72 -13.86 15.16
CA LEU A 1067 -15.69 -14.86 14.85
C LEU A 1067 -16.26 -16.19 14.35
N SER A 1068 -17.58 -16.37 14.37
CA SER A 1068 -18.26 -17.58 13.87
C SER A 1068 -17.89 -18.86 14.65
N ARG A 1069 -17.54 -18.71 15.93
CA ARG A 1069 -17.19 -19.82 16.84
C ARG A 1069 -17.66 -19.58 18.26
N PHE A 1070 -17.62 -20.62 19.08
CA PHE A 1070 -17.80 -20.47 20.52
C PHE A 1070 -16.56 -19.82 21.15
N PRO A 1071 -16.74 -19.04 22.24
CA PRO A 1071 -15.62 -18.61 23.06
C PRO A 1071 -15.01 -19.82 23.78
N THR A 1072 -13.70 -19.82 23.93
CA THR A 1072 -12.99 -20.80 24.76
C THR A 1072 -13.25 -20.53 26.24
N GLU A 1073 -13.02 -21.53 27.10
CA GLU A 1073 -13.12 -21.35 28.56
C GLU A 1073 -12.23 -20.22 29.09
N ALA A 1074 -11.03 -20.06 28.50
CA ALA A 1074 -10.10 -19.00 28.87
C ALA A 1074 -10.63 -17.61 28.48
N GLU A 1075 -11.26 -17.49 27.32
CA GLU A 1075 -11.90 -16.25 26.86
C GLU A 1075 -13.13 -15.91 27.72
N LEU A 1076 -13.97 -16.89 28.05
CA LEU A 1076 -15.10 -16.69 28.97
C LEU A 1076 -14.62 -16.20 30.35
N LYS A 1077 -13.59 -16.84 30.89
CA LYS A 1077 -12.98 -16.43 32.16
C LYS A 1077 -12.40 -15.01 32.08
N ALA A 1078 -11.75 -14.66 30.98
CA ALA A 1078 -11.22 -13.30 30.78
C ALA A 1078 -12.35 -12.25 30.72
N VAL A 1079 -13.48 -12.57 30.08
CA VAL A 1079 -14.66 -11.70 30.07
C VAL A 1079 -15.25 -11.54 31.47
N GLU A 1080 -15.34 -12.61 32.25
CA GLU A 1080 -15.80 -12.56 33.65
C GLU A 1080 -14.87 -11.73 34.55
N GLU A 1081 -13.55 -11.92 34.41
CA GLU A 1081 -12.56 -11.14 35.15
C GLU A 1081 -12.61 -9.66 34.78
N TYR A 1082 -12.74 -9.35 33.49
CA TYR A 1082 -12.91 -7.98 33.00
C TYR A 1082 -14.19 -7.32 33.54
N SER A 1083 -15.28 -8.08 33.61
CA SER A 1083 -16.54 -7.64 34.21
C SER A 1083 -16.39 -7.32 35.71
N LYS A 1084 -15.63 -8.13 36.45
CA LYS A 1084 -15.37 -7.94 37.88
C LYS A 1084 -14.42 -6.78 38.18
N ALA A 1085 -13.45 -6.51 37.30
CA ALA A 1085 -12.47 -5.43 37.48
C ALA A 1085 -13.11 -4.02 37.49
N GLY A 1086 -14.31 -3.87 36.94
CA GLY A 1086 -15.10 -2.64 37.02
C GLY A 1086 -14.53 -1.44 36.24
N VAL A 1087 -13.60 -1.69 35.31
CA VAL A 1087 -12.96 -0.68 34.44
C VAL A 1087 -13.99 -0.05 33.49
N SER A 1088 -14.84 -0.88 32.89
CA SER A 1088 -16.00 -0.49 32.07
C SER A 1088 -17.24 -1.21 32.65
N ARG A 1089 -18.41 -0.56 32.62
CA ARG A 1089 -19.65 -1.13 33.20
C ARG A 1089 -20.80 -1.12 32.20
N GLY A 1090 -21.74 -2.03 32.37
CA GLY A 1090 -22.95 -2.11 31.56
C GLY A 1090 -22.64 -2.32 30.08
N ARG A 1091 -23.18 -1.46 29.22
CA ARG A 1091 -23.03 -1.53 27.77
C ARG A 1091 -21.58 -1.37 27.29
N ASP A 1092 -20.79 -0.52 27.94
CA ASP A 1092 -19.44 -0.17 27.48
C ASP A 1092 -18.49 -1.37 27.51
N MET A 1093 -18.67 -2.27 28.47
CA MET A 1093 -17.90 -3.52 28.55
C MET A 1093 -18.09 -4.39 27.30
N TRP A 1094 -19.31 -4.46 26.76
CA TRP A 1094 -19.62 -5.25 25.57
C TRP A 1094 -19.16 -4.58 24.28
N ILE A 1095 -19.16 -3.24 24.26
CA ILE A 1095 -18.55 -2.46 23.18
C ILE A 1095 -17.04 -2.73 23.14
N ASP A 1096 -16.37 -2.74 24.29
CA ASP A 1096 -14.93 -3.03 24.38
C ASP A 1096 -14.61 -4.45 23.90
N LEU A 1097 -15.43 -5.45 24.28
CA LEU A 1097 -15.29 -6.82 23.76
C LEU A 1097 -15.52 -6.90 22.25
N ALA A 1098 -16.60 -6.30 21.73
CA ALA A 1098 -16.88 -6.29 20.29
C ALA A 1098 -15.76 -5.59 19.50
N TRP A 1099 -15.24 -4.47 20.02
CA TRP A 1099 -14.09 -3.77 19.44
C TRP A 1099 -12.85 -4.66 19.42
N ALA A 1100 -12.54 -5.38 20.51
CA ALA A 1100 -11.41 -6.29 20.57
C ALA A 1100 -11.53 -7.44 19.55
N LEU A 1101 -12.73 -8.02 19.40
CA LEU A 1101 -12.97 -9.11 18.46
C LEU A 1101 -12.87 -8.67 16.99
N VAL A 1102 -13.46 -7.53 16.62
CA VAL A 1102 -13.38 -6.98 15.25
C VAL A 1102 -11.95 -6.58 14.87
N ASN A 1103 -11.12 -6.20 15.85
CA ASN A 1103 -9.71 -5.86 15.63
C ASN A 1103 -8.76 -7.05 15.78
N SER A 1104 -9.27 -8.28 15.96
CA SER A 1104 -8.42 -9.47 16.09
C SER A 1104 -7.88 -9.91 14.72
N PRO A 1105 -6.69 -10.52 14.66
CA PRO A 1105 -6.20 -11.15 13.43
C PRO A 1105 -7.18 -12.20 12.89
N GLU A 1106 -7.89 -12.91 13.77
CA GLU A 1106 -8.89 -13.93 13.42
C GLU A 1106 -10.07 -13.33 12.63
N PHE A 1107 -10.49 -12.11 12.97
CA PHE A 1107 -11.55 -11.43 12.21
C PHE A 1107 -11.06 -10.96 10.83
N LEU A 1108 -9.83 -10.44 10.76
CA LEU A 1108 -9.27 -9.78 9.59
C LEU A 1108 -8.66 -10.72 8.55
N LEU A 1109 -8.31 -11.93 8.97
CA LEU A 1109 -7.72 -12.95 8.13
C LEU A 1109 -8.75 -14.00 7.75
N ARG A 1110 -8.64 -14.47 6.52
CA ARG A 1110 -9.19 -15.74 6.07
C ARG A 1110 -8.17 -16.81 6.40
N HIS A 1111 -8.57 -17.71 7.29
CA HIS A 1111 -7.74 -18.75 7.87
C HIS A 1111 -8.37 -20.11 7.74
#